data_AF-A0A968QE14-F1
#
_entry.id   AF-A0A968QE14-F1
#
_cell.length_a   1.000
_cell.length_b   1.000
_cell.length_c   1.000
_cell.angle_alpha   90.00
_cell.angle_beta   90.00
_cell.angle_gamma   90.00
#
_symmetry.space_group_name_H-M   'P 1'
#
loop_
_entity.id
_entity.type
_entity.pdbx_description
1 polymer ?
#
loop_
_entity_poly.entity_id
_entity_poly.type
_entity_poly.pdbx_seq_one_letter_code
_entity_poly.pdbx_strand_id
1 'polypeptide(L)'
;MFDTTDTALSTGLVFVDSSVGDYTGLIESIASKLPAHQTNIYTLDALANGVQQISQTLALYGEGAVSSIHVFSHGDVGQLQLGNMALNSHSLSGYQDDLLGWQSALTADADLLFYGCNVAQGAVGRNFIHQLSTLIRADVAASDDVTGNQAFGGDDWLLEYQTGAIETQSFTGDAGLKTTLGRLSFTSNKLLFEDIGLPTNNSLSIETTASHLIITDTSSLLAGTGITDLDGSSNSVTLAWSALTGMQSFEINGGLGEDSVTLKSNLFLNGANLDVIAEAITVQNNVILSTRQVAAGADHATANSTGNSGTIRLGSDSFGEVVKTITIGTGANLLTHAEAGSSYQAGDIQLYANYIAAAAAENLSPINWVTKTTTINIGTNAILKANSIDIKAQSEDKTLGDLLGANSLIDSFIIEPLQERLAEALALPVKFLVRKSEALVTVGSGAKLIGADDVTVDAVATTQSKGQAKGSYVSIGYVQANSTAKVNVLGGAIIEAGGNVSIGSEGKAEAAIATETEGTKSSSFGISLAVNHTDIVSHVTVAQGASIVAGKNANVMAYGNNSAEAEAASKTGNSGKASFAFGITLTDTDIKADVDGAITAHATAPAVAEGDDEDKPEPVTGIGIIAKLKTSDSAVAATERSDGAEPSGPDAQL
;
A
#
# COMPACT_ATOMS: atom_id res chain seq x y z
N MET A 1 33.23 -35.57 53.41
CA MET A 1 33.74 -35.25 52.07
C MET A 1 32.56 -34.60 51.37
N PHE A 2 32.54 -33.27 51.36
CA PHE A 2 31.47 -32.49 50.75
C PHE A 2 31.71 -32.50 49.24
N ASP A 3 30.70 -32.94 48.50
CA ASP A 3 30.66 -32.84 47.04
C ASP A 3 30.21 -31.42 46.70
N THR A 4 31.14 -30.62 46.20
CA THR A 4 30.94 -29.25 45.73
C THR A 4 30.60 -29.30 44.24
N THR A 5 29.33 -29.49 43.93
CA THR A 5 28.74 -29.07 42.66
C THR A 5 27.67 -28.03 42.99
N ASP A 6 28.16 -26.84 43.33
CA ASP A 6 27.37 -25.61 43.31
C ASP A 6 26.93 -25.42 41.86
N THR A 7 25.68 -25.76 41.56
CA THR A 7 25.02 -25.34 40.32
C THR A 7 24.86 -23.84 40.46
N ALA A 8 25.82 -23.08 39.93
CA ALA A 8 25.74 -21.64 39.87
C ALA A 8 24.34 -21.26 39.37
N LEU A 9 23.62 -20.46 40.16
CA LEU A 9 22.29 -19.95 39.80
C LEU A 9 22.42 -19.26 38.44
N SER A 10 21.92 -19.91 37.39
CA SER A 10 21.94 -19.40 36.02
C SER A 10 21.08 -18.13 35.97
N THR A 11 21.70 -16.97 35.74
CA THR A 11 20.98 -15.69 35.74
C THR A 11 20.51 -15.40 34.32
N GLY A 12 19.20 -15.42 34.12
CA GLY A 12 18.58 -14.92 32.89
C GLY A 12 18.34 -13.42 32.99
N LEU A 13 18.53 -12.70 31.89
CA LEU A 13 18.18 -11.29 31.76
C LEU A 13 17.08 -11.14 30.72
N VAL A 14 16.12 -10.26 30.99
CA VAL A 14 15.09 -9.86 30.05
C VAL A 14 15.21 -8.36 29.85
N PHE A 15 15.37 -7.94 28.61
CA PHE A 15 15.29 -6.56 28.19
C PHE A 15 13.96 -6.35 27.46
N VAL A 16 13.20 -5.36 27.89
CA VAL A 16 11.96 -4.95 27.22
C VAL A 16 12.14 -3.52 26.74
N ASP A 17 12.06 -3.33 25.43
CA ASP A 17 12.13 -2.00 24.83
C ASP A 17 10.84 -1.23 25.10
N SER A 18 10.94 -0.01 25.63
CA SER A 18 9.77 0.84 25.90
C SER A 18 9.06 1.35 24.63
N SER A 19 9.63 1.14 23.44
CA SER A 19 8.94 1.33 22.15
C SER A 19 7.95 0.21 21.82
N VAL A 20 7.99 -0.93 22.53
CA VAL A 20 7.01 -2.01 22.39
C VAL A 20 5.68 -1.58 23.01
N GLY A 21 4.58 -1.84 22.30
CA GLY A 21 3.25 -1.49 22.79
C GLY A 21 2.89 -2.20 24.10
N ASP A 22 2.29 -1.48 25.05
CA ASP A 22 2.03 -1.93 26.44
C ASP A 22 3.21 -2.70 27.06
N TYR A 23 4.42 -2.14 26.95
CA TYR A 23 5.63 -2.77 27.52
C TYR A 23 5.50 -3.04 29.04
N THR A 24 4.69 -2.26 29.76
CA THR A 24 4.38 -2.49 31.19
C THR A 24 3.57 -3.77 31.41
N GLY A 25 2.50 -3.99 30.64
CA GLY A 25 1.73 -5.23 30.69
C GLY A 25 2.54 -6.44 30.21
N LEU A 26 3.44 -6.24 29.24
CA LEU A 26 4.42 -7.25 28.82
C LEU A 26 5.36 -7.63 29.98
N ILE A 27 5.93 -6.66 30.70
CA ILE A 27 6.77 -6.90 31.89
C ILE A 27 5.99 -7.66 32.96
N GLU A 28 4.75 -7.25 33.26
CA GLU A 28 3.91 -7.94 34.25
C GLU A 28 3.62 -9.39 33.86
N SER A 29 3.32 -9.64 32.58
CA SER A 29 3.09 -10.97 32.05
C SER A 29 4.35 -11.85 32.10
N ILE A 30 5.50 -11.32 31.69
CA ILE A 30 6.80 -11.99 31.79
C ILE A 30 7.11 -12.34 33.25
N ALA A 31 6.97 -11.37 34.16
CA ALA A 31 7.23 -11.54 35.58
C ALA A 31 6.29 -12.60 36.22
N SER A 32 5.06 -12.74 35.72
CA SER A 32 4.10 -13.73 36.21
C SER A 32 4.40 -15.17 35.78
N LYS A 33 5.16 -15.34 34.69
CA LYS A 33 5.50 -16.64 34.10
C LYS A 33 6.87 -17.16 34.52
N LEU A 34 7.76 -16.27 34.97
CA LEU A 34 9.10 -16.63 35.38
C LEU A 34 9.18 -16.91 36.89
N PRO A 35 10.00 -17.88 37.33
CA PRO A 35 10.28 -18.04 38.75
C PRO A 35 10.97 -16.78 39.29
N ALA A 36 10.39 -16.14 40.31
CA ALA A 36 10.83 -14.84 40.88
C ALA A 36 12.28 -14.78 41.43
N HIS A 37 13.07 -15.83 41.26
CA HIS A 37 14.44 -15.95 41.78
C HIS A 37 15.51 -16.21 40.70
N GLN A 38 15.18 -16.19 39.40
CA GLN A 38 16.15 -16.55 38.33
C GLN A 38 16.20 -15.60 37.13
N THR A 39 15.39 -14.53 37.09
CA THR A 39 15.38 -13.61 35.94
C THR A 39 15.23 -12.16 36.36
N ASN A 40 16.11 -11.29 35.86
CA ASN A 40 16.03 -9.84 36.07
C ASN A 40 15.48 -9.17 34.82
N ILE A 41 14.49 -8.29 34.99
CA ILE A 41 13.85 -7.56 33.88
C ILE A 41 14.33 -6.11 33.88
N TYR A 42 14.78 -5.64 32.74
CA TYR A 42 15.26 -4.28 32.49
C TYR A 42 14.44 -3.64 31.37
N THR A 43 14.10 -2.37 31.52
CA THR A 43 13.44 -1.58 30.47
C THR A 43 14.51 -0.80 29.69
N LEU A 44 14.50 -0.90 28.36
CA LEU A 44 15.31 -0.03 27.50
C LEU A 44 14.52 1.25 27.21
N ASP A 45 15.16 2.40 27.38
CA ASP A 45 14.61 3.71 26.99
C ASP A 45 14.60 3.82 25.47
N ALA A 46 13.40 4.01 24.90
CA ALA A 46 13.14 4.15 23.47
C ALA A 46 13.90 5.32 22.83
N LEU A 47 14.30 6.33 23.61
CA LEU A 47 14.98 7.53 23.13
C LEU A 47 16.51 7.45 23.24
N ALA A 48 17.04 6.38 23.84
CA ALA A 48 18.48 6.17 24.03
C ALA A 48 19.00 5.00 23.18
N ASN A 49 20.32 4.87 23.05
CA ASN A 49 20.92 3.79 22.27
C ASN A 49 20.77 2.45 23.01
N GLY A 50 19.98 1.51 22.47
CA GLY A 50 19.67 0.26 23.15
C GLY A 50 20.86 -0.71 23.29
N VAL A 51 21.78 -0.76 22.32
CA VAL A 51 22.99 -1.60 22.43
C VAL A 51 23.85 -1.15 23.61
N GLN A 52 24.07 0.15 23.76
CA GLN A 52 24.83 0.71 24.87
C GLN A 52 24.15 0.49 26.23
N GLN A 53 22.82 0.58 26.30
CA GLN A 53 22.06 0.29 27.51
C GLN A 53 22.23 -1.18 27.96
N ILE A 54 22.17 -2.12 27.00
CA ILE A 54 22.42 -3.55 27.27
C ILE A 54 23.87 -3.74 27.73
N SER A 55 24.86 -3.16 27.03
CA SER A 55 26.28 -3.23 27.43
C SER A 55 26.51 -2.74 28.85
N GLN A 56 25.93 -1.59 29.21
CA GLN A 56 26.03 -1.01 30.55
C GLN A 56 25.40 -1.91 31.61
N THR A 57 24.28 -2.56 31.28
CA THR A 57 23.60 -3.50 32.18
C THR A 57 24.45 -4.76 32.39
N LEU A 58 24.99 -5.34 31.32
CA LEU A 58 25.83 -6.53 31.38
C LEU A 58 27.13 -6.28 32.17
N ALA A 59 27.69 -5.07 32.11
CA ALA A 59 28.86 -4.68 32.90
C ALA A 59 28.62 -4.69 34.43
N LEU A 60 27.37 -4.76 34.89
CA LEU A 60 27.03 -4.90 36.31
C LEU A 60 27.15 -6.35 36.80
N TYR A 61 27.27 -7.31 35.89
CA TYR A 61 27.38 -8.72 36.18
C TYR A 61 28.84 -9.17 36.14
N GLY A 62 29.18 -10.20 36.93
CA GLY A 62 30.51 -10.81 36.92
C GLY A 62 30.77 -11.59 35.63
N GLU A 63 32.04 -11.88 35.35
CA GLU A 63 32.40 -12.67 34.17
C GLU A 63 31.70 -14.04 34.18
N GLY A 64 31.06 -14.40 33.07
CA GLY A 64 30.36 -15.68 32.91
C GLY A 64 29.16 -15.88 33.84
N ALA A 65 28.49 -14.82 34.28
CA ALA A 65 27.36 -14.89 35.20
C ALA A 65 25.98 -14.98 34.51
N VAL A 66 25.87 -14.58 33.25
CA VAL A 66 24.62 -14.48 32.51
C VAL A 66 24.46 -15.69 31.58
N SER A 67 23.41 -16.48 31.80
CA SER A 67 23.14 -17.70 31.04
C SER A 67 22.15 -17.49 29.89
N SER A 68 21.33 -16.45 29.95
CA SER A 68 20.44 -16.11 28.86
C SER A 68 20.12 -14.63 28.80
N ILE A 69 19.89 -14.14 27.60
CA ILE A 69 19.37 -12.79 27.35
C ILE A 69 18.14 -12.92 26.45
N HIS A 70 17.00 -12.46 26.95
CA HIS A 70 15.80 -12.26 26.15
C HIS A 70 15.67 -10.77 25.84
N VAL A 71 15.43 -10.42 24.59
CA VAL A 71 15.20 -9.03 24.17
C VAL A 71 13.87 -8.95 23.46
N PHE A 72 12.94 -8.16 24.01
CA PHE A 72 11.65 -7.86 23.42
C PHE A 72 11.70 -6.48 22.80
N SER A 73 11.58 -6.41 21.48
CA SER A 73 11.73 -5.17 20.72
C SER A 73 11.02 -5.26 19.36
N HIS A 74 10.96 -4.15 18.63
CA HIS A 74 10.57 -4.20 17.22
C HIS A 74 11.66 -4.88 16.36
N GLY A 75 11.25 -5.47 15.25
CA GLY A 75 12.11 -6.12 14.27
C GLY A 75 11.68 -5.80 12.84
N ASP A 76 12.61 -6.01 11.89
CA ASP A 76 12.37 -6.02 10.45
C ASP A 76 13.36 -7.01 9.80
N VAL A 77 13.24 -7.29 8.51
CA VAL A 77 14.09 -8.24 7.77
C VAL A 77 15.58 -7.91 7.95
N GLY A 78 16.27 -8.70 8.77
CA GLY A 78 17.69 -8.50 9.09
C GLY A 78 18.00 -7.31 9.99
N GLN A 79 17.05 -6.90 10.82
CA GLN A 79 17.20 -5.74 11.71
C GLN A 79 16.47 -5.90 13.04
N LEU A 80 17.10 -5.47 14.13
CA LEU A 80 16.50 -5.26 15.45
C LEU A 80 16.46 -3.77 15.79
N GLN A 81 15.33 -3.26 16.26
CA GLN A 81 15.24 -1.90 16.79
C GLN A 81 15.53 -1.93 18.29
N LEU A 82 16.59 -1.25 18.75
CA LEU A 82 16.98 -1.21 20.15
C LEU A 82 17.09 0.25 20.62
N GLY A 83 16.09 0.72 21.33
CA GLY A 83 15.89 2.11 21.70
C GLY A 83 15.73 2.97 20.45
N ASN A 84 16.60 3.96 20.28
CA ASN A 84 16.56 4.88 19.13
C ASN A 84 17.39 4.43 17.91
N MET A 85 17.91 3.20 17.90
CA MET A 85 18.83 2.72 16.87
C MET A 85 18.45 1.36 16.26
N ALA A 86 18.80 1.17 14.99
CA ALA A 86 18.59 -0.07 14.24
C ALA A 86 19.88 -0.92 14.14
N LEU A 87 19.87 -2.11 14.72
CA LEU A 87 20.97 -3.07 14.70
C LEU A 87 20.76 -4.02 13.52
N ASN A 88 21.64 -3.93 12.52
CA ASN A 88 21.58 -4.71 11.29
C ASN A 88 23.00 -4.92 10.74
N SER A 89 23.15 -5.68 9.65
CA SER A 89 24.46 -5.98 9.05
C SER A 89 25.33 -4.76 8.72
N HIS A 90 24.72 -3.58 8.48
CA HIS A 90 25.47 -2.35 8.21
C HIS A 90 25.96 -1.69 9.51
N SER A 91 25.14 -1.69 10.57
CA SER A 91 25.48 -1.05 11.84
C SER A 91 26.34 -1.91 12.77
N LEU A 92 26.43 -3.23 12.56
CA LEU A 92 27.23 -4.15 13.39
C LEU A 92 28.68 -3.68 13.62
N SER A 93 29.34 -3.19 12.57
CA SER A 93 30.74 -2.71 12.65
C SER A 93 30.92 -1.51 13.59
N GLY A 94 29.90 -0.66 13.74
CA GLY A 94 29.93 0.49 14.65
C GLY A 94 29.75 0.11 16.11
N TYR A 95 29.20 -1.06 16.39
CA TYR A 95 28.94 -1.58 17.74
C TYR A 95 29.78 -2.82 18.08
N GLN A 96 30.79 -3.11 17.29
CA GLN A 96 31.60 -4.32 17.44
C GLN A 96 32.22 -4.44 18.85
N ASP A 97 32.77 -3.36 19.39
CA ASP A 97 33.38 -3.35 20.73
C ASP A 97 32.34 -3.59 21.84
N ASP A 98 31.15 -3.00 21.70
CA ASP A 98 30.03 -3.19 22.63
C ASP A 98 29.54 -4.66 22.60
N LEU A 99 29.28 -5.20 21.42
CA LEU A 99 28.76 -6.56 21.22
C LEU A 99 29.78 -7.64 21.60
N LEU A 100 31.07 -7.43 21.33
CA LEU A 100 32.14 -8.29 21.85
C LEU A 100 32.24 -8.20 23.37
N GLY A 101 31.98 -7.02 23.94
CA GLY A 101 31.95 -6.80 25.38
C GLY A 101 30.89 -7.66 26.09
N TRP A 102 29.77 -7.95 25.43
CA TRP A 102 28.70 -8.80 25.99
C TRP A 102 29.22 -10.19 26.35
N GLN A 103 30.12 -10.76 25.52
CA GLN A 103 30.72 -12.09 25.71
C GLN A 103 31.38 -12.28 27.07
N SER A 104 31.88 -11.20 27.69
CA SER A 104 32.53 -11.30 29.00
C SER A 104 31.56 -11.65 30.13
N ALA A 105 30.31 -11.17 30.05
CA ALA A 105 29.26 -11.44 31.04
C ALA A 105 28.56 -12.80 30.79
N LEU A 106 28.62 -13.31 29.56
CA LEU A 106 27.93 -14.53 29.13
C LEU A 106 28.65 -15.81 29.56
N THR A 107 27.88 -16.82 29.97
CA THR A 107 28.40 -18.20 30.11
C THR A 107 28.81 -18.79 28.76
N ALA A 108 29.56 -19.90 28.79
CA ALA A 108 29.99 -20.58 27.57
C ALA A 108 28.82 -21.11 26.73
N ASP A 109 27.74 -21.51 27.38
CA ASP A 109 26.51 -22.04 26.77
C ASP A 109 25.36 -21.02 26.89
N ALA A 110 25.65 -19.72 26.77
CA ALA A 110 24.62 -18.69 26.89
C ALA A 110 23.81 -18.53 25.60
N ASP A 111 22.50 -18.37 25.75
CA ASP A 111 21.60 -18.13 24.62
C ASP A 111 21.10 -16.68 24.57
N LEU A 112 20.96 -16.14 23.36
CA LEU A 112 20.32 -14.86 23.12
C LEU A 112 19.04 -15.07 22.29
N LEU A 113 17.92 -14.61 22.82
CA LEU A 113 16.60 -14.78 22.22
C LEU A 113 16.04 -13.39 21.89
N PHE A 114 15.92 -13.08 20.59
CA PHE A 114 15.41 -11.81 20.11
C PHE A 114 13.96 -11.96 19.63
N TYR A 115 13.04 -11.38 20.39
CA TYR A 115 11.61 -11.32 20.08
C TYR A 115 11.30 -10.03 19.34
N GLY A 116 11.37 -10.07 18.01
CA GLY A 116 11.00 -8.99 17.11
C GLY A 116 10.61 -9.55 15.74
N CYS A 117 9.64 -8.91 15.07
CA CYS A 117 9.08 -9.41 13.82
C CYS A 117 10.12 -9.51 12.70
N ASN A 118 10.06 -10.61 11.93
CA ASN A 118 10.77 -10.85 10.67
C ASN A 118 12.30 -10.74 10.73
N VAL A 119 12.91 -10.69 11.90
CA VAL A 119 14.36 -10.41 12.06
C VAL A 119 15.21 -11.41 11.29
N ALA A 120 14.83 -12.69 11.31
CA ALA A 120 15.50 -13.77 10.61
C ALA A 120 14.89 -14.09 9.23
N GLN A 121 13.95 -13.28 8.73
CA GLN A 121 13.24 -13.55 7.48
C GLN A 121 14.20 -13.59 6.27
N GLY A 122 14.04 -14.64 5.45
CA GLY A 122 14.77 -14.77 4.19
C GLY A 122 16.30 -14.86 4.32
N ALA A 123 17.01 -14.70 3.19
CA ALA A 123 18.47 -14.83 3.18
C ALA A 123 19.18 -13.66 3.90
N VAL A 124 18.58 -12.47 3.87
CA VAL A 124 19.12 -11.26 4.51
C VAL A 124 19.03 -11.39 6.04
N GLY A 125 17.85 -11.76 6.58
CA GLY A 125 17.64 -11.93 8.01
C GLY A 125 18.53 -13.00 8.62
N ARG A 126 18.60 -14.19 7.99
CA ARG A 126 19.49 -15.26 8.46
C ARG A 126 20.97 -14.88 8.44
N ASN A 127 21.41 -14.11 7.44
CA ASN A 127 22.79 -13.64 7.37
C ASN A 127 23.09 -12.68 8.54
N PHE A 128 22.19 -11.75 8.82
CA PHE A 128 22.30 -10.84 9.96
C PHE A 128 22.41 -11.60 11.29
N ILE A 129 21.51 -12.55 11.56
CA ILE A 129 21.55 -13.36 12.79
C ILE A 129 22.85 -14.18 12.88
N HIS A 130 23.33 -14.73 11.76
CA HIS A 130 24.61 -15.45 11.74
C HIS A 130 25.82 -14.54 12.05
N GLN A 131 25.85 -13.32 11.50
CA GLN A 131 26.88 -12.33 11.81
C GLN A 131 26.85 -11.92 13.28
N LEU A 132 25.65 -11.72 13.83
CA LEU A 132 25.45 -11.35 15.23
C LEU A 132 25.91 -12.46 16.18
N SER A 133 25.51 -13.71 15.94
CA SER A 133 25.98 -14.88 16.69
C SER A 133 27.51 -15.02 16.64
N THR A 134 28.11 -14.84 15.46
CA THR A 134 29.57 -14.92 15.31
C THR A 134 30.28 -13.83 16.12
N LEU A 135 29.71 -12.62 16.16
CA LEU A 135 30.30 -11.48 16.83
C LEU A 135 30.20 -11.61 18.36
N ILE A 136 29.04 -12.02 18.87
CA ILE A 136 28.80 -12.21 20.31
C ILE A 136 29.44 -13.52 20.82
N ARG A 137 29.65 -14.49 19.92
CA ARG A 137 30.14 -15.85 20.19
C ARG A 137 29.21 -16.64 21.12
N ALA A 138 27.91 -16.52 20.85
CA ALA A 138 26.85 -17.18 21.57
C ALA A 138 25.78 -17.66 20.58
N ASP A 139 24.95 -18.59 21.03
CA ASP A 139 23.85 -19.12 20.24
C ASP A 139 22.69 -18.10 20.26
N VAL A 140 22.08 -17.87 19.09
CA VAL A 140 21.11 -16.78 18.87
C VAL A 140 19.86 -17.36 18.22
N ALA A 141 18.70 -17.06 18.79
CA ALA A 141 17.40 -17.34 18.21
C ALA A 141 16.65 -16.04 17.89
N ALA A 142 15.97 -16.00 16.74
CA ALA A 142 15.13 -14.89 16.32
C ALA A 142 13.99 -15.38 15.43
N SER A 143 12.90 -14.62 15.37
CA SER A 143 11.72 -14.96 14.56
C SER A 143 11.94 -14.63 13.08
N ASP A 144 11.42 -15.48 12.20
CA ASP A 144 11.43 -15.26 10.74
C ASP A 144 10.08 -14.83 10.14
N ASP A 145 9.09 -14.62 11.01
CA ASP A 145 7.74 -14.13 10.74
C ASP A 145 7.28 -13.08 11.79
N VAL A 146 5.98 -12.81 11.88
CA VAL A 146 5.45 -11.81 12.82
C VAL A 146 5.36 -12.43 14.22
N THR A 147 6.17 -11.95 15.17
CA THR A 147 6.16 -12.46 16.54
C THR A 147 5.08 -11.77 17.40
N GLY A 148 4.20 -12.52 18.07
CA GLY A 148 3.21 -11.98 18.99
C GLY A 148 1.99 -12.85 19.23
N ASN A 149 0.92 -12.26 19.77
CA ASN A 149 -0.34 -12.96 20.04
C ASN A 149 -1.27 -12.95 18.81
N GLN A 150 -1.81 -14.10 18.39
CA GLN A 150 -2.77 -14.24 17.28
C GLN A 150 -4.04 -13.38 17.41
N ALA A 151 -4.54 -13.19 18.62
CA ALA A 151 -5.69 -12.33 18.88
C ALA A 151 -5.36 -10.83 18.75
N PHE A 152 -4.06 -10.47 18.69
CA PHE A 152 -3.53 -9.12 18.63
C PHE A 152 -2.37 -9.05 17.62
N GLY A 153 -2.59 -9.52 16.40
CA GLY A 153 -1.71 -9.16 15.27
C GLY A 153 -0.39 -9.92 15.09
N GLY A 154 0.02 -10.79 16.02
CA GLY A 154 1.20 -11.65 15.86
C GLY A 154 0.85 -13.06 15.39
N ASP A 155 1.82 -13.86 14.93
CA ASP A 155 1.62 -15.28 14.59
C ASP A 155 1.81 -16.17 15.82
N ASP A 156 3.02 -16.22 16.37
CA ASP A 156 3.27 -16.82 17.66
C ASP A 156 4.51 -16.20 18.34
N TRP A 157 4.93 -16.75 19.47
CA TRP A 157 6.15 -16.34 20.16
C TRP A 157 7.32 -17.30 19.88
N LEU A 158 7.20 -18.10 18.81
CA LEU A 158 8.24 -19.00 18.38
C LEU A 158 9.38 -18.19 17.75
N LEU A 159 10.58 -18.78 17.81
CA LEU A 159 11.77 -18.24 17.19
C LEU A 159 12.24 -19.33 16.21
N GLU A 160 11.83 -19.19 14.95
CA GLU A 160 11.92 -20.23 13.92
C GLU A 160 13.36 -20.45 13.47
N TYR A 161 14.20 -19.42 13.62
CA TYR A 161 15.60 -19.46 13.23
C TYR A 161 16.53 -19.38 14.42
N GLN A 162 17.47 -20.32 14.50
CA GLN A 162 18.50 -20.37 15.53
C GLN A 162 19.88 -20.68 14.96
N THR A 163 20.92 -20.09 15.56
CA THR A 163 22.32 -20.42 15.33
C THR A 163 22.81 -21.25 16.51
N GLY A 164 23.00 -22.55 16.31
CA GLY A 164 23.43 -23.45 17.39
C GLY A 164 22.28 -24.14 18.13
N ALA A 165 22.56 -24.60 19.34
CA ALA A 165 21.56 -25.20 20.22
C ALA A 165 21.00 -24.11 21.14
N ILE A 166 19.71 -24.16 21.45
CA ILE A 166 19.07 -23.20 22.35
C ILE A 166 18.51 -24.00 23.52
N GLU A 167 19.23 -23.98 24.64
CA GLU A 167 18.83 -24.68 25.88
C GLU A 167 17.88 -23.83 26.72
N THR A 168 17.89 -22.52 26.51
CA THR A 168 17.03 -21.55 27.19
C THR A 168 15.59 -21.73 26.76
N GLN A 169 14.71 -21.85 27.75
CA GLN A 169 13.27 -21.94 27.51
C GLN A 169 12.76 -20.65 26.86
N SER A 170 12.28 -20.76 25.61
CA SER A 170 11.58 -19.66 24.96
C SER A 170 10.19 -19.43 25.59
N PHE A 171 9.71 -18.20 25.52
CA PHE A 171 8.33 -17.90 25.86
C PHE A 171 7.41 -18.55 24.82
N THR A 172 6.67 -19.58 25.22
CA THR A 172 5.73 -20.29 24.34
C THR A 172 4.30 -20.16 24.87
N GLY A 173 3.36 -19.86 23.99
CA GLY A 173 1.92 -19.91 24.25
C GLY A 173 1.21 -18.57 24.51
N ASP A 174 -0.08 -18.57 24.17
CA ASP A 174 -1.09 -17.49 24.18
C ASP A 174 -1.49 -16.99 25.59
N ALA A 175 -0.57 -17.07 26.54
CA ALA A 175 -0.82 -16.76 27.94
C ALA A 175 -0.81 -15.24 28.19
N GLY A 176 -1.91 -14.56 27.83
CA GLY A 176 -2.30 -13.26 28.39
C GLY A 176 -1.45 -12.04 28.00
N LEU A 177 -0.62 -12.14 26.97
CA LEU A 177 0.10 -11.00 26.39
C LEU A 177 -0.86 -10.26 25.45
N LYS A 178 -1.27 -9.04 25.83
CA LYS A 178 -2.29 -8.23 25.13
C LYS A 178 -1.69 -7.17 24.20
N THR A 179 -0.60 -7.48 23.50
CA THR A 179 0.12 -6.44 22.75
C THR A 179 0.44 -6.91 21.33
N THR A 180 0.27 -6.00 20.38
CA THR A 180 0.99 -5.98 19.10
C THR A 180 2.34 -5.31 19.32
N LEU A 181 3.35 -5.72 18.57
CA LEU A 181 4.50 -4.86 18.27
C LEU A 181 4.01 -3.85 17.22
N GLY A 182 3.38 -2.73 17.58
CA GLY A 182 3.12 -1.56 16.69
C GLY A 182 4.23 -0.50 16.81
N ARG A 183 4.69 0.11 15.71
CA ARG A 183 5.93 0.94 15.69
C ARG A 183 5.62 2.44 15.76
N LEU A 184 6.05 3.07 16.86
CA LEU A 184 6.38 4.50 16.90
C LEU A 184 7.89 4.64 16.88
N SER A 185 8.45 5.18 15.79
CA SER A 185 9.89 5.40 15.67
C SER A 185 10.23 6.88 15.65
N PHE A 186 11.11 7.27 16.58
CA PHE A 186 11.66 8.61 16.70
C PHE A 186 13.15 8.56 16.42
N THR A 187 13.56 9.04 15.25
CA THR A 187 14.97 9.39 15.03
C THR A 187 15.11 10.91 15.09
N SER A 188 16.34 11.41 15.20
CA SER A 188 16.60 12.86 15.24
C SER A 188 16.06 13.65 14.03
N ASN A 189 15.62 12.97 12.96
CA ASN A 189 15.16 13.56 11.71
C ASN A 189 13.81 13.03 11.20
N LYS A 190 13.21 12.00 11.79
CA LYS A 190 11.97 11.38 11.30
C LYS A 190 11.03 11.05 12.45
N LEU A 191 9.78 11.44 12.30
CA LEU A 191 8.66 11.01 13.14
C LEU A 191 7.81 10.05 12.31
N LEU A 192 7.76 8.78 12.70
CA LEU A 192 7.02 7.75 11.98
C LEU A 192 5.97 7.10 12.90
N PHE A 193 4.75 7.07 12.39
CA PHE A 193 3.63 6.27 12.91
C PHE A 193 3.34 5.19 11.89
N GLU A 194 3.47 3.93 12.27
CA GLU A 194 3.23 2.83 11.37
C GLU A 194 2.44 1.73 12.06
N ASP A 195 1.28 1.41 11.48
CA ASP A 195 0.61 0.17 11.82
C ASP A 195 1.32 -1.00 11.11
N ILE A 196 1.87 -1.90 11.93
CA ILE A 196 2.59 -3.10 11.48
C ILE A 196 1.83 -4.38 11.89
N GLY A 197 0.54 -4.26 12.22
CA GLY A 197 -0.33 -5.38 12.63
C GLY A 197 -1.07 -6.11 11.49
N LEU A 198 -1.91 -7.09 11.88
CA LEU A 198 -2.94 -7.70 11.04
C LEU A 198 -3.95 -6.64 10.56
N PRO A 199 -4.77 -6.90 9.52
CA PRO A 199 -5.70 -5.90 8.97
C PRO A 199 -6.75 -5.44 9.98
N THR A 200 -6.40 -4.46 10.79
CA THR A 200 -7.26 -3.75 11.73
C THR A 200 -7.65 -2.42 11.09
N ASN A 201 -8.83 -1.91 11.46
CA ASN A 201 -9.33 -0.66 10.91
C ASN A 201 -9.14 0.43 11.96
N ASN A 202 -8.13 1.26 11.78
CA ASN A 202 -7.75 2.28 12.74
C ASN A 202 -8.23 3.66 12.27
N SER A 203 -8.46 4.57 13.22
CA SER A 203 -8.91 5.92 12.87
C SER A 203 -8.12 6.96 13.61
N LEU A 204 -7.05 7.42 12.98
CA LEU A 204 -6.15 8.42 13.53
C LEU A 204 -6.71 9.82 13.30
N SER A 205 -6.65 10.64 14.35
CA SER A 205 -6.89 12.08 14.23
C SER A 205 -5.68 12.87 14.70
N ILE A 206 -5.32 13.91 13.95
CA ILE A 206 -4.18 14.77 14.20
C ILE A 206 -4.69 16.15 14.57
N GLU A 207 -4.33 16.57 15.77
CA GLU A 207 -4.63 17.87 16.36
C GLU A 207 -3.34 18.55 16.79
N THR A 208 -3.36 19.87 16.85
CA THR A 208 -2.19 20.66 17.25
C THR A 208 -2.62 21.76 18.21
N THR A 209 -1.70 22.09 19.11
CA THR A 209 -1.76 23.30 19.93
C THR A 209 -0.52 24.14 19.63
N ALA A 210 -0.40 25.30 20.27
CA ALA A 210 0.78 26.16 20.13
C ALA A 210 2.10 25.45 20.52
N SER A 211 2.04 24.44 21.39
CA SER A 211 3.23 23.76 21.92
C SER A 211 3.28 22.26 21.65
N HIS A 212 2.19 21.63 21.20
CA HIS A 212 2.13 20.18 21.04
C HIS A 212 1.50 19.74 19.71
N LEU A 213 1.99 18.61 19.20
CA LEU A 213 1.33 17.72 18.26
C LEU A 213 0.60 16.64 19.05
N ILE A 214 -0.67 16.39 18.72
CA ILE A 214 -1.50 15.39 19.38
C ILE A 214 -2.04 14.46 18.30
N ILE A 215 -1.80 13.17 18.45
CA ILE A 215 -2.28 12.12 17.54
C ILE A 215 -3.12 11.16 18.36
N THR A 216 -4.36 10.93 17.95
CA THR A 216 -5.32 10.13 18.72
C THR A 216 -5.89 9.04 17.85
N ASP A 217 -5.81 7.78 18.28
CA ASP A 217 -6.63 6.70 17.72
C ASP A 217 -8.06 6.80 18.27
N THR A 218 -8.99 7.06 17.37
CA THR A 218 -10.41 7.28 17.64
C THR A 218 -11.26 6.04 17.36
N SER A 219 -10.63 4.90 17.03
CA SER A 219 -11.32 3.63 16.87
C SER A 219 -12.02 3.21 18.17
N SER A 220 -13.26 2.72 18.09
CA SER A 220 -14.09 2.35 19.25
C SER A 220 -13.81 0.94 19.80
N LEU A 221 -12.76 0.28 19.32
CA LEU A 221 -12.38 -1.06 19.78
C LEU A 221 -11.41 -0.94 20.95
N LEU A 222 -11.98 -1.07 22.15
CA LEU A 222 -11.34 -1.38 23.44
C LEU A 222 -9.83 -1.67 23.38
N ALA A 223 -9.02 -0.73 23.90
CA ALA A 223 -7.69 -0.93 24.47
C ALA A 223 -6.80 -2.01 23.80
N GLY A 224 -5.95 -1.59 22.86
CA GLY A 224 -4.89 -2.46 22.32
C GLY A 224 -4.47 -2.20 20.87
N THR A 225 -5.03 -1.20 20.18
CA THR A 225 -4.68 -0.87 18.80
C THR A 225 -3.49 0.10 18.75
N GLY A 226 -2.32 -0.43 18.37
CA GLY A 226 -1.29 0.21 17.51
C GLY A 226 -0.57 1.50 17.96
N ILE A 227 -1.14 2.33 18.83
CA ILE A 227 -0.53 3.52 19.41
C ILE A 227 -0.80 3.49 20.92
N THR A 228 -0.24 2.51 21.61
CA THR A 228 -0.08 2.62 23.07
C THR A 228 1.06 3.59 23.34
N ASP A 229 0.67 4.85 23.49
CA ASP A 229 1.17 5.76 24.51
C ASP A 229 2.30 5.24 25.44
N LEU A 230 3.40 5.99 25.49
CA LEU A 230 4.50 5.87 26.46
C LEU A 230 4.06 6.03 27.93
N ASP A 231 2.83 6.47 28.22
CA ASP A 231 2.23 6.59 29.56
C ASP A 231 1.19 5.51 29.93
N GLY A 232 0.91 4.56 29.02
CA GLY A 232 0.16 3.33 29.30
C GLY A 232 -1.32 3.53 29.64
N SER A 233 -1.93 4.67 29.30
CA SER A 233 -3.33 4.93 29.71
C SER A 233 -4.23 5.64 28.70
N SER A 234 -3.70 6.18 27.60
CA SER A 234 -4.46 7.02 26.67
C SER A 234 -4.40 6.53 25.22
N ASN A 235 -5.51 6.60 24.46
CA ASN A 235 -5.54 6.37 23.00
C ASN A 235 -4.87 7.51 22.19
N SER A 236 -3.93 8.25 22.78
CA SER A 236 -3.35 9.45 22.19
C SER A 236 -1.89 9.64 22.54
N VAL A 237 -1.09 10.04 21.56
CA VAL A 237 0.31 10.48 21.72
C VAL A 237 0.37 11.99 21.67
N THR A 238 1.01 12.61 22.66
CA THR A 238 1.23 14.06 22.73
C THR A 238 2.72 14.37 22.71
N LEU A 239 3.18 15.09 21.70
CA LEU A 239 4.59 15.43 21.48
C LEU A 239 4.78 16.93 21.54
N ALA A 240 5.71 17.41 22.36
CA ALA A 240 6.06 18.82 22.39
C ALA A 240 6.82 19.20 21.10
N TRP A 241 6.45 20.31 20.45
CA TRP A 241 7.16 20.80 19.26
C TRP A 241 8.65 21.07 19.52
N SER A 242 9.01 21.42 20.77
CA SER A 242 10.40 21.60 21.19
C SER A 242 11.23 20.31 21.16
N ALA A 243 10.59 19.13 21.22
CA ALA A 243 11.26 17.84 21.08
C ALA A 243 11.44 17.43 19.61
N LEU A 244 10.76 18.13 18.69
CA LEU A 244 10.70 17.83 17.26
C LEU A 244 11.59 18.79 16.43
N THR A 245 12.52 19.49 17.10
CA THR A 245 13.42 20.44 16.43
C THR A 245 14.35 19.73 15.46
N GLY A 246 14.34 20.15 14.19
CA GLY A 246 15.21 19.56 13.16
C GLY A 246 14.61 18.35 12.42
N MET A 247 13.36 17.98 12.72
CA MET A 247 12.60 17.00 11.95
C MET A 247 12.67 17.32 10.45
N GLN A 248 12.89 16.29 9.64
CA GLN A 248 12.90 16.36 8.17
C GLN A 248 11.65 15.71 7.56
N SER A 249 11.03 14.76 8.27
CA SER A 249 9.83 14.07 7.80
C SER A 249 8.88 13.73 8.95
N PHE A 250 7.59 13.95 8.73
CA PHE A 250 6.49 13.41 9.53
C PHE A 250 5.70 12.43 8.66
N GLU A 251 5.72 11.16 9.05
CA GLU A 251 5.16 10.06 8.29
C GLU A 251 4.11 9.31 9.09
N ILE A 252 3.00 9.00 8.44
CA ILE A 252 1.94 8.14 8.95
C ILE A 252 1.68 7.07 7.89
N ASN A 253 1.74 5.81 8.29
CA ASN A 253 1.38 4.68 7.47
C ASN A 253 0.35 3.83 8.22
N GLY A 254 -0.86 3.78 7.67
CA GLY A 254 -1.98 3.00 8.19
C GLY A 254 -1.79 1.49 8.06
N GLY A 255 -0.80 1.03 7.27
CA GLY A 255 -0.58 -0.40 7.09
C GLY A 255 -1.64 -1.06 6.21
N LEU A 256 -2.01 -2.30 6.56
CA LEU A 256 -3.09 -3.03 5.88
C LEU A 256 -4.38 -2.81 6.67
N GLY A 257 -5.50 -2.53 5.99
CA GLY A 257 -6.79 -2.46 6.69
C GLY A 257 -7.81 -1.60 5.96
N GLU A 258 -8.68 -0.98 6.75
CA GLU A 258 -9.49 0.17 6.33
C GLU A 258 -9.17 1.33 7.27
N ASP A 259 -7.97 1.86 7.14
CA ASP A 259 -7.45 2.89 8.01
C ASP A 259 -7.89 4.27 7.56
N SER A 260 -8.03 5.16 8.54
CA SER A 260 -8.39 6.54 8.28
C SER A 260 -7.51 7.51 9.05
N VAL A 261 -7.13 8.60 8.38
CA VAL A 261 -6.36 9.70 8.98
C VAL A 261 -7.11 11.00 8.77
N THR A 262 -7.42 11.70 9.86
CA THR A 262 -8.11 13.00 9.85
C THR A 262 -7.25 14.10 10.44
N LEU A 263 -6.84 15.08 9.62
CA LEU A 263 -6.15 16.30 10.06
C LEU A 263 -7.17 17.35 10.45
N LYS A 264 -7.33 17.59 11.76
CA LYS A 264 -8.38 18.44 12.34
C LYS A 264 -7.93 19.88 12.62
N SER A 265 -6.64 20.09 12.82
CA SER A 265 -6.05 21.40 13.15
C SER A 265 -4.91 21.74 12.21
N ASN A 266 -4.53 23.03 12.19
CA ASN A 266 -3.41 23.51 11.38
C ASN A 266 -2.11 22.77 11.74
N LEU A 267 -1.38 22.31 10.73
CA LEU A 267 -0.13 21.58 10.91
C LEU A 267 1.00 22.31 10.19
N PHE A 268 1.98 22.78 10.95
CA PHE A 268 3.11 23.58 10.44
C PHE A 268 4.42 22.84 10.69
N LEU A 269 5.04 22.36 9.61
CA LEU A 269 6.21 21.48 9.66
C LEU A 269 7.54 22.17 9.34
N ASN A 270 7.51 23.47 8.97
CA ASN A 270 8.67 24.36 8.88
C ASN A 270 9.87 23.79 8.08
N GLY A 271 9.60 23.26 6.89
CA GLY A 271 10.60 22.70 5.97
C GLY A 271 10.58 21.18 5.90
N ALA A 272 9.98 20.49 6.88
CA ALA A 272 9.86 19.03 6.87
C ALA A 272 8.76 18.54 5.91
N ASN A 273 8.92 17.32 5.41
CA ASN A 273 7.93 16.63 4.59
C ASN A 273 6.78 16.12 5.45
N LEU A 274 5.61 15.97 4.81
CA LEU A 274 4.46 15.25 5.35
C LEU A 274 4.12 14.12 4.40
N ASP A 275 4.18 12.88 4.89
CA ASP A 275 3.73 11.69 4.16
C ASP A 275 2.63 11.01 4.97
N VAL A 276 1.44 10.84 4.38
CA VAL A 276 0.32 10.17 5.04
C VAL A 276 -0.24 9.12 4.09
N ILE A 277 -0.22 7.87 4.50
CA ILE A 277 -0.76 6.72 3.76
C ILE A 277 -1.83 6.09 4.64
N ALA A 278 -3.06 6.01 4.13
CA ALA A 278 -4.21 5.35 4.74
C ALA A 278 -5.32 5.20 3.68
N GLU A 279 -6.23 4.25 3.85
CA GLU A 279 -7.34 4.00 2.92
C GLU A 279 -8.26 5.24 2.80
N ALA A 280 -8.40 6.02 3.87
CA ALA A 280 -9.16 7.27 3.87
C ALA A 280 -8.40 8.42 4.55
N ILE A 281 -8.05 9.46 3.78
CA ILE A 281 -7.35 10.65 4.28
C ILE A 281 -8.27 11.87 4.20
N THR A 282 -8.43 12.59 5.30
CA THR A 282 -9.26 13.79 5.36
C THR A 282 -8.51 14.97 5.97
N VAL A 283 -8.42 16.07 5.23
CA VAL A 283 -8.05 17.39 5.76
C VAL A 283 -9.34 18.14 6.06
N GLN A 284 -9.57 18.54 7.31
CA GLN A 284 -10.81 19.22 7.67
C GLN A 284 -10.94 20.61 7.05
N ASN A 285 -12.17 21.13 7.06
CA ASN A 285 -12.48 22.47 6.54
C ASN A 285 -11.63 23.54 7.22
N ASN A 286 -11.13 24.49 6.44
CA ASN A 286 -10.32 25.63 6.90
C ASN A 286 -9.01 25.24 7.61
N VAL A 287 -8.58 23.98 7.55
CA VAL A 287 -7.28 23.55 8.06
C VAL A 287 -6.18 23.97 7.09
N ILE A 288 -5.07 24.49 7.64
CA ILE A 288 -3.85 24.80 6.91
C ILE A 288 -2.81 23.72 7.19
N LEU A 289 -2.42 22.96 6.17
CA LEU A 289 -1.25 22.11 6.17
C LEU A 289 -0.12 22.85 5.46
N SER A 290 0.98 23.12 6.17
CA SER A 290 2.10 23.86 5.60
C SER A 290 3.43 23.24 5.96
N THR A 291 4.19 22.91 4.94
CA THR A 291 5.62 22.55 5.05
C THR A 291 6.52 23.75 4.78
N ARG A 292 5.96 24.93 4.47
CA ARG A 292 6.74 26.16 4.30
C ARG A 292 7.57 26.49 5.52
N GLN A 293 8.82 26.86 5.31
CA GLN A 293 9.65 27.48 6.32
C GLN A 293 9.50 29.01 6.26
N VAL A 294 8.80 29.58 7.25
CA VAL A 294 8.58 31.03 7.41
C VAL A 294 9.11 31.50 8.76
N ALA A 295 9.18 32.83 8.96
CA ALA A 295 9.55 33.39 10.25
C ALA A 295 8.59 32.90 11.36
N ALA A 296 9.12 32.63 12.55
CA ALA A 296 8.34 32.11 13.67
C ALA A 296 7.12 33.01 13.98
N GLY A 297 5.93 32.41 14.03
CA GLY A 297 4.66 33.11 14.28
C GLY A 297 4.11 33.92 13.10
N ALA A 298 4.76 33.88 11.93
CA ALA A 298 4.25 34.52 10.73
C ALA A 298 3.12 33.70 10.08
N ASP A 299 2.30 34.38 9.27
CA ASP A 299 1.21 33.75 8.53
C ASP A 299 1.76 32.91 7.37
N HIS A 300 1.60 31.59 7.44
CA HIS A 300 2.04 30.66 6.40
C HIS A 300 1.36 30.86 5.04
N ALA A 301 0.25 31.60 4.95
CA ALA A 301 -0.41 31.91 3.68
C ALA A 301 0.18 33.12 2.95
N THR A 302 0.78 34.08 3.69
CA THR A 302 1.19 35.38 3.13
C THR A 302 2.61 35.82 3.44
N ALA A 303 3.25 35.25 4.47
CA ALA A 303 4.62 35.60 4.82
C ALA A 303 5.62 35.08 3.79
N ASN A 304 6.75 35.79 3.66
CA ASN A 304 7.85 35.35 2.82
C ASN A 304 8.51 34.10 3.41
N SER A 305 8.88 33.15 2.56
CA SER A 305 9.70 32.01 2.94
C SER A 305 11.06 32.48 3.44
N THR A 306 11.54 31.86 4.52
CA THR A 306 12.86 32.06 5.12
C THR A 306 13.77 30.85 4.96
N GLY A 307 13.28 29.81 4.27
CA GLY A 307 13.96 28.55 4.01
C GLY A 307 13.20 27.69 3.00
N ASN A 308 13.76 26.52 2.68
CA ASN A 308 13.13 25.57 1.77
C ASN A 308 11.86 24.99 2.39
N SER A 309 10.92 24.59 1.54
CA SER A 309 9.69 23.91 1.96
C SER A 309 9.81 22.41 1.67
N GLY A 310 9.21 21.59 2.53
CA GLY A 310 9.06 20.15 2.28
C GLY A 310 7.89 19.83 1.34
N THR A 311 7.77 18.57 0.94
CA THR A 311 6.64 18.05 0.14
C THR A 311 5.48 17.62 1.05
N ILE A 312 4.25 17.76 0.56
CA ILE A 312 3.06 17.14 1.16
C ILE A 312 2.62 16.01 0.23
N ARG A 313 2.68 14.77 0.73
CA ARG A 313 2.13 13.59 0.06
C ARG A 313 1.01 13.00 0.90
N LEU A 314 -0.17 12.96 0.31
CA LEU A 314 -1.33 12.26 0.87
C LEU A 314 -1.66 11.10 -0.06
N GLY A 315 -1.54 9.90 0.47
CA GLY A 315 -1.69 8.65 -0.23
C GLY A 315 -0.41 8.16 -0.89
N SER A 316 -0.54 7.21 -1.81
CA SER A 316 0.58 6.52 -2.44
C SER A 316 0.23 6.06 -3.85
N ASP A 317 1.23 6.06 -4.73
CA ASP A 317 1.20 5.44 -6.05
C ASP A 317 1.92 4.07 -6.05
N SER A 318 2.41 3.63 -4.89
CA SER A 318 3.11 2.37 -4.74
C SER A 318 2.16 1.17 -4.90
N PHE A 319 2.71 0.11 -5.47
CA PHE A 319 2.00 -1.14 -5.62
C PHE A 319 1.81 -1.83 -4.25
N GLY A 320 0.59 -2.30 -3.96
CA GLY A 320 0.26 -3.02 -2.72
C GLY A 320 -0.30 -2.13 -1.60
N GLU A 321 -0.21 -0.80 -1.73
CA GLU A 321 -0.83 0.16 -0.82
C GLU A 321 -2.20 0.59 -1.36
N VAL A 322 -3.20 0.63 -0.48
CA VAL A 322 -4.58 0.98 -0.84
C VAL A 322 -4.95 2.32 -0.23
N VAL A 323 -5.30 3.28 -1.08
CA VAL A 323 -5.80 4.61 -0.72
C VAL A 323 -7.07 4.86 -1.52
N LYS A 324 -8.22 4.73 -0.87
CA LYS A 324 -9.53 4.82 -1.54
C LYS A 324 -10.02 6.25 -1.63
N THR A 325 -9.87 7.04 -0.58
CA THR A 325 -10.45 8.40 -0.55
C THR A 325 -9.47 9.41 0.02
N ILE A 326 -9.29 10.52 -0.71
CA ILE A 326 -8.63 11.73 -0.20
C ILE A 326 -9.62 12.89 -0.26
N THR A 327 -9.87 13.53 0.88
CA THR A 327 -10.76 14.69 0.97
C THR A 327 -10.00 15.88 1.52
N ILE A 328 -9.87 16.94 0.72
CA ILE A 328 -9.40 18.25 1.16
C ILE A 328 -10.63 19.11 1.47
N GLY A 329 -10.78 19.53 2.72
CA GLY A 329 -11.95 20.25 3.20
C GLY A 329 -12.18 21.60 2.51
N THR A 330 -13.41 22.11 2.63
CA THR A 330 -13.78 23.45 2.17
C THR A 330 -12.90 24.50 2.85
N GLY A 331 -12.31 25.39 2.05
CA GLY A 331 -11.41 26.44 2.54
C GLY A 331 -10.09 25.94 3.15
N ALA A 332 -9.76 24.65 3.05
CA ALA A 332 -8.49 24.13 3.52
C ALA A 332 -7.34 24.58 2.61
N ASN A 333 -6.15 24.78 3.20
CA ASN A 333 -4.96 25.22 2.47
C ASN A 333 -3.85 24.18 2.61
N LEU A 334 -3.29 23.71 1.50
CA LEU A 334 -2.05 22.94 1.47
C LEU A 334 -0.96 23.83 0.85
N LEU A 335 0.08 24.11 1.62
CA LEU A 335 1.06 25.15 1.29
C LEU A 335 2.49 24.60 1.37
N THR A 336 3.14 24.52 0.21
CA THR A 336 4.54 24.09 0.06
C THR A 336 5.35 25.08 -0.81
N HIS A 337 4.72 26.18 -1.24
CA HIS A 337 5.31 27.19 -2.11
C HIS A 337 6.41 28.04 -1.45
N ALA A 338 7.27 28.60 -2.31
CA ALA A 338 8.19 29.69 -2.04
C ALA A 338 7.91 30.83 -3.02
N GLU A 339 8.29 32.06 -2.68
CA GLU A 339 8.01 33.24 -3.50
C GLU A 339 8.80 33.18 -4.81
N ALA A 340 8.19 33.65 -5.90
CA ALA A 340 8.84 33.75 -7.20
C ALA A 340 10.11 34.62 -7.11
N GLY A 341 11.21 34.09 -7.61
CA GLY A 341 12.52 34.75 -7.56
C GLY A 341 13.23 34.68 -6.20
N SER A 342 12.67 34.00 -5.20
CA SER A 342 13.39 33.68 -3.96
C SER A 342 14.49 32.64 -4.23
N SER A 343 15.48 32.56 -3.33
CA SER A 343 16.52 31.52 -3.37
C SER A 343 16.08 30.20 -2.74
N TYR A 344 14.83 30.11 -2.28
CA TYR A 344 14.31 28.96 -1.54
C TYR A 344 13.53 28.04 -2.47
N GLN A 345 13.68 26.74 -2.25
CA GLN A 345 12.97 25.73 -3.01
C GLN A 345 11.58 25.53 -2.43
N ALA A 346 10.58 25.53 -3.31
CA ALA A 346 9.23 25.08 -3.01
C ALA A 346 9.19 23.54 -3.04
N GLY A 347 8.33 22.94 -2.20
CA GLY A 347 8.04 21.51 -2.26
C GLY A 347 6.81 21.22 -3.11
N ASP A 348 6.57 19.94 -3.39
CA ASP A 348 5.43 19.51 -4.21
C ASP A 348 4.20 19.19 -3.34
N ILE A 349 3.03 19.10 -3.97
CA ILE A 349 1.82 18.50 -3.39
C ILE A 349 1.43 17.31 -4.24
N GLN A 350 1.35 16.14 -3.60
CA GLN A 350 1.04 14.86 -4.24
C GLN A 350 -0.18 14.24 -3.55
N LEU A 351 -1.26 14.04 -4.30
CA LEU A 351 -2.49 13.42 -3.83
C LEU A 351 -2.75 12.15 -4.64
N TYR A 352 -2.47 11.00 -4.04
CA TYR A 352 -2.50 9.71 -4.74
C TYR A 352 -3.51 8.75 -4.09
N ALA A 353 -4.69 8.64 -4.69
CA ALA A 353 -5.66 7.63 -4.32
C ALA A 353 -5.48 6.43 -5.24
N ASN A 354 -5.07 5.28 -4.71
CA ASN A 354 -4.74 4.10 -5.47
C ASN A 354 -5.43 2.85 -4.92
N TYR A 355 -6.14 2.09 -5.76
CA TYR A 355 -6.70 0.80 -5.38
C TYR A 355 -6.40 -0.23 -6.47
N ILE A 356 -5.24 -0.87 -6.33
CA ILE A 356 -4.76 -1.93 -7.22
C ILE A 356 -4.83 -3.25 -6.45
N ALA A 357 -5.56 -4.23 -6.97
CA ALA A 357 -5.58 -5.58 -6.41
C ALA A 357 -5.31 -6.62 -7.49
N ALA A 358 -4.63 -7.71 -7.11
CA ALA A 358 -4.30 -8.82 -7.99
C ALA A 358 -5.57 -9.61 -8.38
N ALA A 359 -5.91 -9.62 -9.67
CA ALA A 359 -7.12 -10.28 -10.18
C ALA A 359 -7.11 -11.83 -10.04
N ALA A 360 -5.96 -12.44 -9.76
CA ALA A 360 -5.73 -13.88 -9.91
C ALA A 360 -6.39 -14.76 -8.82
N ALA A 361 -6.40 -14.33 -7.55
CA ALA A 361 -7.04 -15.12 -6.48
C ALA A 361 -8.58 -15.05 -6.54
N GLU A 362 -9.11 -13.92 -7.03
CA GLU A 362 -10.55 -13.64 -7.11
C GLU A 362 -11.27 -14.39 -8.24
N ASN A 363 -10.53 -14.93 -9.21
CA ASN A 363 -11.09 -15.65 -10.36
C ASN A 363 -11.39 -17.14 -10.09
N LEU A 364 -11.08 -17.67 -8.90
CA LEU A 364 -11.32 -19.08 -8.57
C LEU A 364 -12.80 -19.39 -8.27
N SER A 365 -13.61 -18.38 -7.90
CA SER A 365 -15.05 -18.56 -7.71
C SER A 365 -15.81 -18.59 -9.05
N PRO A 366 -16.80 -19.48 -9.25
CA PRO A 366 -17.65 -19.47 -10.44
C PRO A 366 -18.55 -18.23 -10.54
N ILE A 367 -18.84 -17.58 -9.40
CA ILE A 367 -19.68 -16.37 -9.31
C ILE A 367 -18.90 -15.36 -8.47
N ASN A 368 -18.58 -14.19 -9.04
CA ASN A 368 -17.89 -13.14 -8.30
C ASN A 368 -18.34 -11.73 -8.73
N TRP A 369 -18.38 -10.83 -7.74
CA TRP A 369 -18.69 -9.41 -7.89
C TRP A 369 -17.62 -8.59 -7.16
N VAL A 370 -16.90 -7.73 -7.89
CA VAL A 370 -15.85 -6.88 -7.32
C VAL A 370 -16.08 -5.44 -7.74
N THR A 371 -15.99 -4.51 -6.79
CA THR A 371 -16.05 -3.07 -7.05
C THR A 371 -14.89 -2.37 -6.36
N LYS A 372 -14.13 -1.59 -7.11
CA LYS A 372 -13.05 -0.74 -6.63
C LYS A 372 -13.40 0.71 -6.94
N THR A 373 -13.22 1.58 -5.96
CA THR A 373 -13.50 3.00 -6.10
C THR A 373 -12.38 3.79 -5.45
N THR A 374 -11.79 4.70 -6.21
CA THR A 374 -10.91 5.74 -5.71
C THR A 374 -11.51 7.12 -5.95
N THR A 375 -11.38 8.01 -4.97
CA THR A 375 -11.96 9.35 -5.04
C THR A 375 -11.04 10.39 -4.41
N ILE A 376 -10.79 11.47 -5.13
CA ILE A 376 -10.13 12.67 -4.61
C ILE A 376 -11.06 13.86 -4.72
N ASN A 377 -11.38 14.49 -3.59
CA ASN A 377 -12.23 15.66 -3.52
C ASN A 377 -11.45 16.87 -3.00
N ILE A 378 -11.31 17.90 -3.82
CA ILE A 378 -10.79 19.20 -3.41
C ILE A 378 -11.98 20.10 -3.09
N GLY A 379 -12.11 20.51 -1.83
CA GLY A 379 -13.25 21.26 -1.33
C GLY A 379 -13.40 22.65 -1.95
N THR A 380 -14.61 23.20 -1.84
CA THR A 380 -14.91 24.57 -2.29
C THR A 380 -13.94 25.57 -1.65
N ASN A 381 -13.41 26.51 -2.44
CA ASN A 381 -12.42 27.51 -2.00
C ASN A 381 -11.15 26.96 -1.34
N ALA A 382 -10.85 25.66 -1.44
CA ALA A 382 -9.58 25.12 -0.97
C ALA A 382 -8.42 25.66 -1.81
N ILE A 383 -7.24 25.81 -1.21
CA ILE A 383 -6.05 26.39 -1.88
C ILE A 383 -4.88 25.42 -1.76
N LEU A 384 -4.39 24.93 -2.89
CA LEU A 384 -3.14 24.18 -3.00
C LEU A 384 -2.11 25.09 -3.69
N LYS A 385 -0.98 25.34 -3.02
CA LYS A 385 0.13 26.15 -3.56
C LYS A 385 1.45 25.43 -3.40
N ALA A 386 2.09 25.07 -4.51
CA ALA A 386 3.28 24.23 -4.53
C ALA A 386 4.27 24.59 -5.63
N ASN A 387 5.39 23.86 -5.69
CA ASN A 387 6.21 23.78 -6.88
C ASN A 387 5.42 23.07 -7.99
N SER A 388 5.20 21.76 -7.87
CA SER A 388 4.27 21.00 -8.71
C SER A 388 3.10 20.46 -7.89
N ILE A 389 1.95 20.30 -8.53
CA ILE A 389 0.76 19.66 -7.95
C ILE A 389 0.41 18.46 -8.81
N ASP A 390 0.41 17.27 -8.20
CA ASP A 390 0.05 16.02 -8.87
C ASP A 390 -1.10 15.35 -8.12
N ILE A 391 -2.22 15.18 -8.81
CA ILE A 391 -3.45 14.60 -8.26
C ILE A 391 -3.81 13.41 -9.13
N LYS A 392 -3.78 12.20 -8.57
CA LYS A 392 -4.02 10.97 -9.29
C LYS A 392 -4.97 10.05 -8.52
N ALA A 393 -6.15 9.80 -9.07
CA ALA A 393 -7.03 8.73 -8.62
C ALA A 393 -6.90 7.54 -9.57
N GLN A 394 -6.52 6.37 -9.07
CA GLN A 394 -6.24 5.17 -9.85
C GLN A 394 -6.96 3.96 -9.25
N SER A 395 -7.81 3.28 -10.02
CA SER A 395 -8.55 2.09 -9.60
C SER A 395 -8.34 1.00 -10.65
N GLU A 396 -7.60 -0.06 -10.34
CA GLU A 396 -7.18 -1.03 -11.35
C GLU A 396 -7.35 -2.49 -10.93
N ASP A 397 -7.82 -3.30 -11.88
CA ASP A 397 -7.56 -4.73 -11.94
C ASP A 397 -6.24 -4.96 -12.69
N LYS A 398 -5.24 -5.50 -12.00
CA LYS A 398 -4.00 -5.98 -12.63
C LYS A 398 -3.92 -7.50 -12.57
N THR A 399 -3.39 -8.12 -13.61
CA THR A 399 -3.12 -9.57 -13.60
C THR A 399 -1.92 -9.89 -12.70
N LEU A 400 -1.73 -11.16 -12.36
CA LEU A 400 -0.55 -11.58 -11.58
C LEU A 400 0.77 -11.38 -12.35
N GLY A 401 0.75 -11.41 -13.69
CA GLY A 401 1.92 -11.12 -14.54
C GLY A 401 2.34 -9.65 -14.44
N ASP A 402 1.36 -8.75 -14.57
CA ASP A 402 1.54 -7.30 -14.33
C ASP A 402 2.08 -7.00 -12.92
N LEU A 403 1.74 -7.86 -11.95
CA LEU A 403 2.12 -7.74 -10.54
C LEU A 403 3.57 -8.12 -10.26
N LEU A 404 4.08 -9.12 -10.96
CA LEU A 404 5.41 -9.69 -10.72
C LEU A 404 6.51 -8.94 -11.48
N GLY A 405 6.17 -7.88 -12.21
CA GLY A 405 7.10 -7.13 -13.07
C GLY A 405 7.77 -8.04 -14.10
N ALA A 406 7.11 -9.15 -14.45
CA ALA A 406 7.66 -10.15 -15.35
C ALA A 406 7.70 -9.55 -16.75
N ASN A 407 8.91 -9.32 -17.28
CA ASN A 407 9.07 -8.90 -18.67
C ASN A 407 8.19 -9.77 -19.58
N SER A 408 7.54 -9.16 -20.57
CA SER A 408 6.51 -9.71 -21.49
C SER A 408 6.82 -11.06 -22.17
N LEU A 409 8.02 -11.61 -21.98
CA LEU A 409 8.40 -12.95 -22.42
C LEU A 409 8.08 -14.03 -21.37
N ILE A 410 8.18 -13.75 -20.06
CA ILE A 410 7.90 -14.75 -19.02
C ILE A 410 6.39 -14.96 -18.87
N ASP A 411 5.60 -13.89 -19.04
CA ASP A 411 4.13 -13.93 -19.06
C ASP A 411 3.63 -14.86 -20.18
N SER A 412 4.06 -14.63 -21.43
CA SER A 412 3.58 -15.42 -22.58
C SER A 412 4.07 -16.87 -22.64
N PHE A 413 5.22 -17.20 -22.05
CA PHE A 413 5.81 -18.54 -22.19
C PHE A 413 5.63 -19.46 -20.97
N ILE A 414 5.36 -18.93 -19.77
CA ILE A 414 5.34 -19.74 -18.53
C ILE A 414 4.09 -19.49 -17.69
N ILE A 415 3.75 -18.22 -17.41
CA ILE A 415 2.69 -17.89 -16.44
C ILE A 415 1.30 -17.99 -17.08
N GLU A 416 1.06 -17.34 -18.21
CA GLU A 416 -0.23 -17.41 -18.93
C GLU A 416 -0.59 -18.87 -19.27
N PRO A 417 0.31 -19.70 -19.86
CA PRO A 417 -0.04 -21.09 -20.17
C PRO A 417 -0.32 -21.95 -18.93
N LEU A 418 0.32 -21.66 -17.78
CA LEU A 418 0.06 -22.40 -16.54
C LEU A 418 -1.24 -21.95 -15.88
N GLN A 419 -1.55 -20.65 -15.91
CA GLN A 419 -2.82 -20.09 -15.45
C GLN A 419 -4.00 -20.54 -16.29
N GLU A 420 -3.86 -20.54 -17.63
CA GLU A 420 -4.86 -21.07 -18.55
C GLU A 420 -5.10 -22.55 -18.30
N ARG A 421 -4.03 -23.36 -18.14
CA ARG A 421 -4.18 -24.79 -17.83
C ARG A 421 -4.83 -25.04 -16.47
N LEU A 422 -4.56 -24.20 -15.47
CA LEU A 422 -5.20 -24.31 -14.16
C LEU A 422 -6.66 -23.87 -14.21
N ALA A 423 -6.96 -22.77 -14.91
CA ALA A 423 -8.31 -22.27 -15.15
C ALA A 423 -9.14 -23.30 -15.92
N GLU A 424 -8.54 -23.95 -16.92
CA GLU A 424 -9.13 -25.03 -17.71
C GLU A 424 -9.41 -26.28 -16.88
N ALA A 425 -8.47 -26.68 -16.01
CA ALA A 425 -8.64 -27.83 -15.12
C ALA A 425 -9.70 -27.62 -14.03
N LEU A 426 -9.94 -26.36 -13.65
CA LEU A 426 -10.94 -25.96 -12.64
C LEU A 426 -12.21 -25.37 -13.25
N ALA A 427 -12.32 -25.32 -14.58
CA ALA A 427 -13.42 -24.67 -15.26
C ALA A 427 -14.74 -25.39 -14.94
N LEU A 428 -15.69 -24.62 -14.41
CA LEU A 428 -17.04 -25.08 -14.10
C LEU A 428 -17.97 -24.84 -15.30
N PRO A 429 -19.13 -25.54 -15.39
CA PRO A 429 -20.06 -25.38 -16.50
C PRO A 429 -20.76 -24.01 -16.53
N VAL A 430 -20.63 -23.23 -15.46
CA VAL A 430 -21.16 -21.88 -15.36
C VAL A 430 -20.08 -20.96 -14.82
N LYS A 431 -19.85 -19.83 -15.51
CA LYS A 431 -19.00 -18.74 -15.06
C LYS A 431 -19.77 -17.43 -15.12
N PHE A 432 -19.75 -16.68 -14.04
CA PHE A 432 -20.40 -15.38 -13.92
C PHE A 432 -19.46 -14.42 -13.19
N LEU A 433 -18.99 -13.37 -13.86
CA LEU A 433 -18.11 -12.37 -13.27
C LEU A 433 -18.65 -10.97 -13.57
N VAL A 434 -18.69 -10.10 -12.58
CA VAL A 434 -18.95 -8.67 -12.78
C VAL A 434 -17.89 -7.90 -12.00
N ARG A 435 -17.13 -7.09 -12.72
CA ARG A 435 -16.09 -6.23 -12.16
C ARG A 435 -16.36 -4.78 -12.48
N LYS A 436 -16.05 -3.92 -11.53
CA LYS A 436 -16.23 -2.47 -11.64
C LYS A 436 -15.03 -1.74 -11.03
N SER A 437 -14.45 -0.81 -11.79
CA SER A 437 -13.46 0.14 -11.28
C SER A 437 -13.93 1.57 -11.53
N GLU A 438 -13.86 2.41 -10.49
CA GLU A 438 -14.23 3.82 -10.53
C GLU A 438 -13.09 4.68 -10.01
N ALA A 439 -12.70 5.70 -10.77
CA ALA A 439 -11.73 6.71 -10.36
C ALA A 439 -12.33 8.11 -10.56
N LEU A 440 -12.43 8.88 -9.49
CA LEU A 440 -13.11 10.17 -9.50
C LEU A 440 -12.23 11.26 -8.90
N VAL A 441 -12.02 12.35 -9.63
CA VAL A 441 -11.38 13.57 -9.09
C VAL A 441 -12.33 14.76 -9.26
N THR A 442 -12.55 15.50 -8.18
CA THR A 442 -13.37 16.72 -8.21
C THR A 442 -12.58 17.90 -7.66
N VAL A 443 -12.42 18.94 -8.48
CA VAL A 443 -11.90 20.25 -8.07
C VAL A 443 -13.08 21.17 -7.79
N GLY A 444 -13.31 21.46 -6.51
CA GLY A 444 -14.48 22.19 -6.01
C GLY A 444 -14.57 23.63 -6.50
N SER A 445 -15.77 24.20 -6.46
CA SER A 445 -16.00 25.59 -6.88
C SER A 445 -15.11 26.57 -6.12
N GLY A 446 -14.50 27.51 -6.83
CA GLY A 446 -13.60 28.50 -6.23
C GLY A 446 -12.28 27.95 -5.69
N ALA A 447 -12.03 26.63 -5.77
CA ALA A 447 -10.76 26.04 -5.38
C ALA A 447 -9.62 26.57 -6.26
N LYS A 448 -8.41 26.64 -5.71
CA LYS A 448 -7.24 27.18 -6.38
C LYS A 448 -6.11 26.16 -6.34
N LEU A 449 -5.69 25.67 -7.50
CA LEU A 449 -4.49 24.85 -7.66
C LEU A 449 -3.44 25.73 -8.34
N ILE A 450 -2.37 26.07 -7.63
CA ILE A 450 -1.34 27.00 -8.11
C ILE A 450 0.04 26.34 -8.00
N GLY A 451 0.58 25.89 -9.12
CA GLY A 451 1.93 25.34 -9.25
C GLY A 451 2.90 26.35 -9.85
N ALA A 452 4.12 26.41 -9.31
CA ALA A 452 5.22 27.15 -9.93
C ALA A 452 5.75 26.47 -11.20
N ASP A 453 5.70 25.13 -11.26
CA ASP A 453 5.96 24.32 -12.45
C ASP A 453 4.65 23.67 -12.92
N ASP A 454 4.50 22.35 -12.86
CA ASP A 454 3.37 21.64 -13.49
C ASP A 454 2.19 21.40 -12.53
N VAL A 455 0.96 21.36 -13.09
CA VAL A 455 -0.25 20.91 -12.39
C VAL A 455 -0.92 19.80 -13.18
N THR A 456 -1.00 18.61 -12.58
CA THR A 456 -1.60 17.41 -13.18
C THR A 456 -2.78 16.92 -12.35
N VAL A 457 -3.89 16.59 -13.02
CA VAL A 457 -5.12 16.09 -12.41
C VAL A 457 -5.68 14.94 -13.23
N ASP A 458 -5.44 13.71 -12.77
CA ASP A 458 -5.75 12.49 -13.50
C ASP A 458 -6.68 11.53 -12.74
N ALA A 459 -7.62 10.93 -13.48
CA ALA A 459 -8.43 9.81 -13.03
C ALA A 459 -8.24 8.60 -13.98
N VAL A 460 -7.82 7.46 -13.45
CA VAL A 460 -7.55 6.23 -14.21
C VAL A 460 -8.34 5.07 -13.65
N ALA A 461 -9.21 4.47 -14.45
CA ALA A 461 -9.98 3.29 -14.09
C ALA A 461 -9.70 2.15 -15.08
N THR A 462 -9.11 1.06 -14.62
CA THR A 462 -8.86 -0.14 -15.43
C THR A 462 -9.63 -1.32 -14.84
N THR A 463 -10.45 -1.97 -15.65
CA THR A 463 -11.25 -3.14 -15.24
C THR A 463 -10.98 -4.30 -16.18
N GLN A 464 -10.67 -5.48 -15.63
CA GLN A 464 -10.39 -6.67 -16.40
C GLN A 464 -11.21 -7.85 -15.88
N SER A 465 -12.19 -8.29 -16.66
CA SER A 465 -13.04 -9.44 -16.35
C SER A 465 -12.84 -10.56 -17.37
N LYS A 466 -11.95 -11.51 -17.05
CA LYS A 466 -11.65 -12.67 -17.89
C LYS A 466 -12.14 -13.97 -17.23
N GLY A 467 -12.74 -14.87 -18.00
CA GLY A 467 -13.24 -16.14 -17.47
C GLY A 467 -13.35 -17.26 -18.51
N GLN A 468 -13.45 -18.49 -18.01
CA GLN A 468 -13.71 -19.68 -18.81
C GLN A 468 -14.81 -20.53 -18.18
N ALA A 469 -15.67 -21.13 -18.98
CA ALA A 469 -16.64 -22.14 -18.56
C ALA A 469 -16.52 -23.41 -19.40
N LYS A 470 -16.51 -24.59 -18.76
CA LYS A 470 -16.44 -25.89 -19.45
C LYS A 470 -17.46 -26.88 -18.89
N GLY A 471 -18.15 -27.59 -19.77
CA GLY A 471 -19.14 -28.59 -19.37
C GLY A 471 -19.34 -29.71 -20.39
N SER A 472 -19.96 -30.83 -19.99
CA SER A 472 -20.15 -31.96 -20.91
C SER A 472 -21.40 -31.87 -21.80
N TYR A 473 -22.33 -30.98 -21.47
CA TYR A 473 -23.62 -30.81 -22.17
C TYR A 473 -23.96 -29.33 -22.34
N VAL A 474 -23.70 -28.53 -21.31
CA VAL A 474 -24.00 -27.11 -21.26
C VAL A 474 -22.79 -26.40 -20.67
N SER A 475 -22.38 -25.30 -21.31
CA SER A 475 -21.42 -24.34 -20.79
C SER A 475 -21.99 -22.93 -20.96
N ILE A 476 -22.05 -22.16 -19.89
CA ILE A 476 -22.58 -20.80 -19.89
C ILE A 476 -21.59 -19.86 -19.19
N GLY A 477 -21.18 -18.82 -19.90
CA GLY A 477 -20.27 -17.81 -19.41
C GLY A 477 -20.89 -16.43 -19.57
N TYR A 478 -20.87 -15.65 -18.49
CA TYR A 478 -21.15 -14.23 -18.50
C TYR A 478 -20.03 -13.47 -17.79
N VAL A 479 -19.46 -12.46 -18.44
CA VAL A 479 -18.47 -11.59 -17.83
C VAL A 479 -18.82 -10.12 -18.10
N GLN A 480 -18.64 -9.27 -17.11
CA GLN A 480 -18.88 -7.84 -17.24
C GLN A 480 -17.70 -7.03 -16.69
N ALA A 481 -17.26 -6.03 -17.45
CA ALA A 481 -16.22 -5.08 -17.04
C ALA A 481 -16.74 -3.65 -17.18
N ASN A 482 -16.91 -2.96 -16.04
CA ASN A 482 -17.40 -1.59 -15.97
C ASN A 482 -16.27 -0.66 -15.51
N SER A 483 -15.83 0.27 -16.36
CA SER A 483 -14.80 1.25 -16.02
C SER A 483 -15.39 2.66 -16.05
N THR A 484 -15.16 3.43 -14.98
CA THR A 484 -15.57 4.84 -14.92
C THR A 484 -14.44 5.71 -14.39
N ALA A 485 -13.91 6.58 -15.25
CA ALA A 485 -12.94 7.61 -14.89
C ALA A 485 -13.54 9.00 -15.11
N LYS A 486 -13.52 9.85 -14.08
CA LYS A 486 -14.04 11.22 -14.20
C LYS A 486 -13.18 12.25 -13.51
N VAL A 487 -12.92 13.36 -14.20
CA VAL A 487 -12.36 14.58 -13.62
C VAL A 487 -13.34 15.74 -13.80
N ASN A 488 -13.78 16.34 -12.68
CA ASN A 488 -14.72 17.45 -12.69
C ASN A 488 -14.08 18.70 -12.09
N VAL A 489 -13.86 19.72 -12.92
CA VAL A 489 -13.44 21.06 -12.49
C VAL A 489 -14.66 21.97 -12.42
N LEU A 490 -15.11 22.28 -11.21
CA LEU A 490 -16.36 23.00 -10.98
C LEU A 490 -16.23 24.51 -11.19
N GLY A 491 -17.36 25.19 -11.36
CA GLY A 491 -17.40 26.61 -11.70
C GLY A 491 -16.65 27.49 -10.68
N GLY A 492 -15.88 28.44 -11.18
CA GLY A 492 -15.05 29.35 -10.38
C GLY A 492 -13.72 28.76 -9.89
N ALA A 493 -13.45 27.46 -10.12
CA ALA A 493 -12.13 26.89 -9.83
C ALA A 493 -11.04 27.55 -10.69
N ILE A 494 -9.84 27.70 -10.13
CA ILE A 494 -8.69 28.30 -10.78
C ILE A 494 -7.54 27.28 -10.74
N ILE A 495 -7.00 26.94 -11.91
CA ILE A 495 -5.83 26.08 -12.06
C ILE A 495 -4.76 26.89 -12.79
N GLU A 496 -3.66 27.17 -12.10
CA GLU A 496 -2.55 27.99 -12.61
C GLU A 496 -1.24 27.21 -12.46
N ALA A 497 -0.47 27.16 -13.53
CA ALA A 497 0.84 26.50 -13.57
C ALA A 497 1.85 27.41 -14.27
N GLY A 498 3.07 27.55 -13.73
CA GLY A 498 4.18 28.17 -14.48
C GLY A 498 4.68 27.28 -15.63
N GLY A 499 4.45 25.97 -15.52
CA GLY A 499 4.68 24.96 -16.53
C GLY A 499 3.39 24.54 -17.25
N ASN A 500 3.20 23.24 -17.39
CA ASN A 500 2.05 22.62 -18.04
C ASN A 500 0.87 22.47 -17.07
N VAL A 501 -0.35 22.51 -17.62
CA VAL A 501 -1.55 21.97 -16.96
C VAL A 501 -2.02 20.75 -17.75
N SER A 502 -2.16 19.60 -17.08
CA SER A 502 -2.73 18.39 -17.66
C SER A 502 -3.93 17.94 -16.83
N ILE A 503 -5.06 17.70 -17.48
CA ILE A 503 -6.29 17.22 -16.84
C ILE A 503 -6.78 16.01 -17.65
N GLY A 504 -6.63 14.81 -17.09
CA GLY A 504 -6.85 13.56 -17.79
C GLY A 504 -7.91 12.66 -17.16
N SER A 505 -8.71 11.99 -17.98
CA SER A 505 -9.45 10.81 -17.56
C SER A 505 -9.14 9.63 -18.49
N GLU A 506 -8.94 8.44 -17.92
CA GLU A 506 -8.67 7.21 -18.66
C GLU A 506 -9.57 6.07 -18.16
N GLY A 507 -10.49 5.63 -19.00
CA GLY A 507 -11.34 4.47 -18.74
C GLY A 507 -10.94 3.29 -19.62
N LYS A 508 -10.48 2.19 -19.02
CA LYS A 508 -10.18 0.93 -19.71
C LYS A 508 -11.05 -0.19 -19.18
N ALA A 509 -11.75 -0.90 -20.06
CA ALA A 509 -12.50 -2.10 -19.73
C ALA A 509 -12.17 -3.23 -20.71
N GLU A 510 -11.85 -4.39 -20.16
CA GLU A 510 -11.56 -5.60 -20.90
C GLU A 510 -12.43 -6.75 -20.36
N ALA A 511 -13.29 -7.32 -21.21
CA ALA A 511 -14.13 -8.46 -20.84
C ALA A 511 -13.93 -9.61 -21.83
N ALA A 512 -13.40 -10.74 -21.36
CA ALA A 512 -13.13 -11.91 -22.19
C ALA A 512 -13.75 -13.17 -21.60
N ILE A 513 -14.52 -13.93 -22.40
CA ILE A 513 -15.15 -15.18 -21.95
C ILE A 513 -15.03 -16.27 -23.00
N ALA A 514 -14.46 -17.40 -22.60
CA ALA A 514 -14.43 -18.61 -23.41
C ALA A 514 -15.35 -19.68 -22.81
N THR A 515 -16.20 -20.28 -23.62
CA THR A 515 -17.09 -21.36 -23.19
C THR A 515 -16.94 -22.57 -24.08
N GLU A 516 -16.76 -23.75 -23.49
CA GLU A 516 -16.63 -24.99 -24.24
C GLU A 516 -17.56 -26.08 -23.72
N THR A 517 -18.22 -26.82 -24.62
CA THR A 517 -18.74 -28.14 -24.29
C THR A 517 -17.89 -29.26 -24.85
N GLU A 518 -17.41 -30.17 -24.01
CA GLU A 518 -16.75 -31.40 -24.42
C GLU A 518 -17.72 -32.59 -24.32
N GLY A 519 -18.30 -32.95 -25.46
CA GLY A 519 -19.25 -34.05 -25.53
C GLY A 519 -18.64 -35.40 -25.14
N THR A 520 -19.25 -36.07 -24.16
CA THR A 520 -18.92 -37.47 -23.82
C THR A 520 -19.54 -38.45 -24.82
N LYS A 521 -19.16 -39.74 -24.80
CA LYS A 521 -19.76 -40.78 -25.67
C LYS A 521 -21.30 -40.85 -25.60
N SER A 522 -21.90 -40.38 -24.50
CA SER A 522 -23.36 -40.33 -24.27
C SER A 522 -24.00 -38.96 -24.51
N SER A 523 -23.22 -37.93 -24.83
CA SER A 523 -23.74 -36.58 -25.08
C SER A 523 -24.52 -36.51 -26.39
N SER A 524 -25.85 -36.49 -26.29
CA SER A 524 -26.73 -36.37 -27.47
C SER A 524 -26.91 -34.92 -27.94
N PHE A 525 -26.55 -33.93 -27.11
CA PHE A 525 -26.55 -32.52 -27.47
C PHE A 525 -25.45 -31.76 -26.71
N GLY A 526 -25.01 -30.63 -27.28
CA GLY A 526 -24.09 -29.67 -26.65
C GLY A 526 -24.59 -28.24 -26.83
N ILE A 527 -24.48 -27.41 -25.80
CA ILE A 527 -24.83 -25.98 -25.83
C ILE A 527 -23.72 -25.18 -25.15
N SER A 528 -23.12 -24.26 -25.89
CA SER A 528 -22.14 -23.31 -25.36
C SER A 528 -22.62 -21.88 -25.56
N LEU A 529 -22.60 -21.07 -24.51
CA LEU A 529 -23.03 -19.67 -24.53
C LEU A 529 -21.99 -18.80 -23.83
N ALA A 530 -21.32 -17.93 -24.59
CA ALA A 530 -20.38 -16.95 -24.10
C ALA A 530 -20.98 -15.55 -24.29
N VAL A 531 -21.15 -14.81 -23.19
CA VAL A 531 -21.66 -13.44 -23.22
C VAL A 531 -20.69 -12.55 -22.47
N ASN A 532 -20.23 -11.47 -23.10
CA ASN A 532 -19.56 -10.40 -22.38
C ASN A 532 -20.34 -9.09 -22.45
N HIS A 533 -20.04 -8.21 -21.50
CA HIS A 533 -20.50 -6.82 -21.52
C HIS A 533 -19.39 -5.90 -21.01
N THR A 534 -19.04 -4.89 -21.78
CA THR A 534 -18.17 -3.81 -21.34
C THR A 534 -18.93 -2.48 -21.30
N ASP A 535 -18.66 -1.69 -20.27
CA ASP A 535 -19.20 -0.34 -20.12
C ASP A 535 -18.05 0.61 -19.72
N ILE A 536 -17.79 1.63 -20.53
CA ILE A 536 -16.75 2.62 -20.26
C ILE A 536 -17.32 4.02 -20.22
N VAL A 537 -17.00 4.73 -19.14
CA VAL A 537 -17.20 6.17 -19.01
C VAL A 537 -15.85 6.84 -18.75
N SER A 538 -15.45 7.78 -19.61
CA SER A 538 -14.26 8.61 -19.40
C SER A 538 -14.60 10.07 -19.66
N HIS A 539 -14.78 10.84 -18.59
CA HIS A 539 -15.20 12.24 -18.67
C HIS A 539 -14.19 13.18 -18.04
N VAL A 540 -13.81 14.22 -18.78
CA VAL A 540 -13.25 15.45 -18.20
C VAL A 540 -14.25 16.58 -18.43
N THR A 541 -14.64 17.28 -17.37
CA THR A 541 -15.54 18.42 -17.44
C THR A 541 -14.90 19.65 -16.80
N VAL A 542 -14.78 20.74 -17.55
CA VAL A 542 -14.36 22.06 -17.06
C VAL A 542 -15.56 23.01 -17.14
N ALA A 543 -16.21 23.23 -16.00
CA ALA A 543 -17.47 23.95 -15.94
C ALA A 543 -17.33 25.46 -16.24
N GLN A 544 -18.45 26.09 -16.59
CA GLN A 544 -18.52 27.52 -16.82
C GLN A 544 -17.95 28.33 -15.64
N GLY A 545 -17.09 29.29 -15.94
CA GLY A 545 -16.46 30.17 -14.96
C GLY A 545 -15.24 29.57 -14.27
N ALA A 546 -14.88 28.30 -14.51
CA ALA A 546 -13.55 27.79 -14.19
C ALA A 546 -12.50 28.42 -15.13
N SER A 547 -11.26 28.55 -14.65
CA SER A 547 -10.14 29.14 -15.39
C SER A 547 -8.90 28.27 -15.27
N ILE A 548 -8.29 27.94 -16.41
CA ILE A 548 -7.02 27.22 -16.52
C ILE A 548 -6.01 28.15 -17.18
N VAL A 549 -4.85 28.34 -16.54
CA VAL A 549 -3.73 29.13 -17.08
C VAL A 549 -2.44 28.33 -16.96
N ALA A 550 -1.86 27.96 -18.10
CA ALA A 550 -0.58 27.28 -18.17
C ALA A 550 0.49 28.22 -18.74
N GLY A 551 1.64 28.30 -18.07
CA GLY A 551 2.83 28.99 -18.56
C GLY A 551 3.49 28.29 -19.76
N LYS A 552 3.15 27.02 -20.01
CA LYS A 552 3.50 26.25 -21.21
C LYS A 552 2.23 25.75 -21.92
N ASN A 553 1.92 24.46 -21.80
CA ASN A 553 0.80 23.80 -22.50
C ASN A 553 -0.35 23.52 -21.53
N ALA A 554 -1.59 23.57 -22.02
CA ALA A 554 -2.79 23.20 -21.26
C ALA A 554 -3.55 22.10 -22.01
N ASN A 555 -3.62 20.90 -21.45
CA ASN A 555 -4.26 19.74 -22.06
C ASN A 555 -5.41 19.22 -21.18
N VAL A 556 -6.57 19.02 -21.80
CA VAL A 556 -7.78 18.44 -21.22
C VAL A 556 -8.14 17.21 -22.05
N MET A 557 -7.97 16.02 -21.50
CA MET A 557 -7.95 14.77 -22.26
C MET A 557 -8.83 13.70 -21.63
N ALA A 558 -9.75 13.14 -22.40
CA ALA A 558 -10.53 11.97 -22.03
C ALA A 558 -10.20 10.80 -22.98
N TYR A 559 -9.72 9.71 -22.43
CA TYR A 559 -9.34 8.51 -23.16
C TYR A 559 -10.16 7.30 -22.72
N GLY A 560 -10.60 6.50 -23.71
CA GLY A 560 -11.29 5.23 -23.52
C GLY A 560 -10.62 4.10 -24.28
N ASN A 561 -10.46 2.94 -23.65
CA ASN A 561 -9.97 1.72 -24.28
C ASN A 561 -10.88 0.53 -23.93
N ASN A 562 -11.66 0.08 -24.90
CA ASN A 562 -12.66 -0.98 -24.71
C ASN A 562 -12.28 -2.25 -25.47
N SER A 563 -12.27 -3.39 -24.79
CA SER A 563 -11.97 -4.69 -25.40
C SER A 563 -12.97 -5.75 -24.95
N ALA A 564 -13.66 -6.38 -25.90
CA ALA A 564 -14.69 -7.37 -25.61
C ALA A 564 -14.49 -8.62 -26.49
N GLU A 565 -14.24 -9.77 -25.86
CA GLU A 565 -14.08 -11.05 -26.55
C GLU A 565 -14.99 -12.15 -26.00
N ALA A 566 -15.78 -12.78 -26.87
CA ALA A 566 -16.69 -13.87 -26.51
C ALA A 566 -16.50 -15.05 -27.45
N GLU A 567 -15.99 -16.17 -26.92
CA GLU A 567 -15.76 -17.39 -27.68
C GLU A 567 -16.63 -18.53 -27.15
N ALA A 568 -17.40 -19.15 -28.03
CA ALA A 568 -18.22 -20.32 -27.71
C ALA A 568 -17.86 -21.49 -28.63
N ALA A 569 -17.47 -22.61 -28.05
CA ALA A 569 -17.23 -23.86 -28.75
C ALA A 569 -18.16 -24.95 -28.22
N SER A 570 -18.84 -25.68 -29.10
CA SER A 570 -19.65 -26.83 -28.70
C SER A 570 -19.28 -28.09 -29.47
N LYS A 571 -18.74 -29.08 -28.75
CA LYS A 571 -18.42 -30.40 -29.28
C LYS A 571 -19.41 -31.43 -28.77
N THR A 572 -19.90 -32.31 -29.66
CA THR A 572 -20.68 -33.50 -29.28
C THR A 572 -19.90 -34.78 -29.50
N GLY A 573 -20.15 -35.81 -28.67
CA GLY A 573 -19.58 -37.15 -28.89
C GLY A 573 -20.20 -37.88 -30.09
N ASN A 574 -19.71 -39.10 -30.40
CA ASN A 574 -20.11 -39.87 -31.60
C ASN A 574 -21.63 -40.18 -31.71
N SER A 575 -22.39 -40.07 -30.62
CA SER A 575 -23.85 -40.24 -30.59
C SER A 575 -24.65 -38.92 -30.63
N GLY A 576 -23.94 -37.79 -30.79
CA GLY A 576 -24.47 -36.43 -30.83
C GLY A 576 -25.49 -36.21 -31.94
N LYS A 577 -26.59 -35.55 -31.58
CA LYS A 577 -27.68 -35.17 -32.50
C LYS A 577 -27.60 -33.69 -32.90
N ALA A 578 -27.15 -32.80 -32.02
CA ALA A 578 -27.04 -31.36 -32.27
C ALA A 578 -26.03 -30.67 -31.34
N SER A 579 -25.26 -29.72 -31.86
CA SER A 579 -24.41 -28.80 -31.09
C SER A 579 -24.80 -27.35 -31.40
N PHE A 580 -24.77 -26.51 -30.38
CA PHE A 580 -25.07 -25.08 -30.49
C PHE A 580 -24.00 -24.27 -29.77
N ALA A 581 -23.51 -23.21 -30.41
CA ALA A 581 -22.57 -22.27 -29.83
C ALA A 581 -23.04 -20.83 -30.11
N PHE A 582 -22.96 -19.97 -29.10
CA PHE A 582 -23.34 -18.56 -29.18
C PHE A 582 -22.28 -17.70 -28.50
N GLY A 583 -21.59 -16.86 -29.26
CA GLY A 583 -20.76 -15.76 -28.74
C GLY A 583 -21.53 -14.46 -28.87
N ILE A 584 -21.65 -13.69 -27.80
CA ILE A 584 -22.35 -12.41 -27.76
C ILE A 584 -21.44 -11.39 -27.08
N THR A 585 -21.18 -10.28 -27.77
CA THR A 585 -20.51 -9.12 -27.19
C THR A 585 -21.45 -7.93 -27.09
N LEU A 586 -21.38 -7.23 -25.95
CA LEU A 586 -22.13 -6.00 -25.68
C LEU A 586 -21.13 -4.94 -25.24
N THR A 587 -21.16 -3.77 -25.87
CA THR A 587 -20.16 -2.72 -25.67
C THR A 587 -20.87 -1.38 -25.56
N ASP A 588 -20.78 -0.75 -24.40
CA ASP A 588 -21.26 0.61 -24.14
C ASP A 588 -20.07 1.53 -23.87
N THR A 589 -20.08 2.74 -24.42
CA THR A 589 -18.96 3.68 -24.26
C THR A 589 -19.39 5.13 -24.34
N ASP A 590 -18.94 5.93 -23.37
CA ASP A 590 -19.18 7.37 -23.27
C ASP A 590 -17.88 8.12 -22.90
N ILE A 591 -17.22 8.70 -23.92
CA ILE A 591 -15.98 9.47 -23.76
C ILE A 591 -16.24 10.94 -24.06
N LYS A 592 -15.92 11.84 -23.11
CA LYS A 592 -16.19 13.28 -23.23
C LYS A 592 -15.08 14.12 -22.61
N ALA A 593 -14.62 15.12 -23.34
CA ALA A 593 -13.86 16.24 -22.82
C ALA A 593 -14.67 17.51 -23.07
N ASP A 594 -15.36 17.99 -22.02
CA ASP A 594 -16.27 19.13 -22.08
C ASP A 594 -15.64 20.35 -21.39
N VAL A 595 -15.61 21.49 -22.06
CA VAL A 595 -14.94 22.72 -21.59
C VAL A 595 -15.84 23.92 -21.85
N ASP A 596 -16.54 24.35 -20.81
CA ASP A 596 -17.32 25.59 -20.74
C ASP A 596 -16.53 26.73 -20.04
N GLY A 597 -15.39 26.42 -19.44
CA GLY A 597 -14.48 27.36 -18.78
C GLY A 597 -13.49 28.06 -19.73
N ALA A 598 -12.64 28.93 -19.16
CA ALA A 598 -11.59 29.61 -19.90
C ALA A 598 -10.26 28.83 -19.81
N ILE A 599 -9.55 28.67 -20.93
CA ILE A 599 -8.21 28.07 -20.97
C ILE A 599 -7.24 29.05 -21.64
N THR A 600 -6.09 29.30 -21.02
CA THR A 600 -4.98 30.08 -21.56
C THR A 600 -3.70 29.25 -21.48
N ALA A 601 -2.95 29.16 -22.59
CA ALA A 601 -1.65 28.50 -22.63
C ALA A 601 -0.61 29.43 -23.26
N HIS A 602 0.54 29.59 -22.61
CA HIS A 602 1.67 30.38 -23.09
C HIS A 602 2.71 29.49 -23.80
N ALA A 603 2.26 28.76 -24.84
CA ALA A 603 3.03 27.75 -25.56
C ALA A 603 4.48 28.16 -25.87
N THR A 604 5.45 27.59 -25.14
CA THR A 604 6.88 27.95 -25.24
C THR A 604 7.79 26.77 -25.61
N ALA A 605 7.27 25.53 -25.65
CA ALA A 605 7.99 24.32 -26.06
C ALA A 605 7.02 23.27 -26.62
N PRO A 606 7.48 22.31 -27.46
CA PRO A 606 6.67 21.17 -27.88
C PRO A 606 6.15 20.44 -26.63
N ALA A 607 4.88 20.09 -26.65
CA ALA A 607 4.36 19.11 -25.70
C ALA A 607 5.16 17.80 -25.86
N VAL A 608 5.72 17.30 -24.75
CA VAL A 608 6.51 16.07 -24.73
C VAL A 608 5.57 14.94 -24.30
N ALA A 609 5.59 13.84 -25.05
CA ALA A 609 4.95 12.59 -24.66
C ALA A 609 5.53 12.10 -23.33
N GLU A 610 4.70 11.85 -22.32
CA GLU A 610 5.12 11.06 -21.15
C GLU A 610 4.56 9.64 -21.30
N GLY A 611 5.40 8.71 -21.78
CA GLY A 611 5.12 7.27 -21.72
C GLY A 611 5.28 6.50 -23.05
N ASP A 612 5.59 5.20 -22.92
CA ASP A 612 5.76 4.21 -24.01
C ASP A 612 4.42 3.64 -24.55
N ASP A 613 3.27 4.17 -24.13
CA ASP A 613 1.96 3.69 -24.57
C ASP A 613 1.52 4.41 -25.85
N GLU A 614 1.96 3.87 -27.00
CA GLU A 614 1.64 4.39 -28.36
C GLU A 614 0.12 4.60 -28.60
N ASP A 615 -0.73 4.01 -27.76
CA ASP A 615 -2.17 4.11 -27.89
C ASP A 615 -2.79 5.32 -27.16
N LYS A 616 -2.09 5.96 -26.22
CA LYS A 616 -2.62 7.15 -25.52
C LYS A 616 -2.62 8.39 -26.43
N PRO A 617 -3.55 9.35 -26.22
CA PRO A 617 -3.50 10.61 -26.94
C PRO A 617 -2.26 11.39 -26.52
N GLU A 618 -1.42 11.73 -27.50
CA GLU A 618 -0.25 12.56 -27.27
C GLU A 618 -0.65 13.97 -26.82
N PRO A 619 0.01 14.55 -25.80
CA PRO A 619 -0.28 15.92 -25.39
C PRO A 619 0.03 16.88 -26.54
N VAL A 620 -0.80 17.91 -26.73
CA VAL A 620 -0.61 18.87 -27.83
C VAL A 620 0.06 20.15 -27.32
N THR A 621 0.80 20.78 -28.23
CA THR A 621 1.43 22.08 -27.95
C THR A 621 0.37 23.18 -27.92
N GLY A 622 0.37 24.02 -26.88
CA GLY A 622 -0.66 25.04 -26.66
C GLY A 622 -1.87 24.51 -25.91
N ILE A 623 -3.07 24.66 -26.47
CA ILE A 623 -4.32 24.21 -25.85
C ILE A 623 -4.80 22.93 -26.53
N GLY A 624 -4.91 21.86 -25.75
CA GLY A 624 -5.46 20.57 -26.16
C GLY A 624 -6.78 20.26 -25.48
N ILE A 625 -7.80 19.92 -26.27
CA ILE A 625 -9.05 19.36 -25.77
C ILE A 625 -9.33 18.11 -26.61
N ILE A 626 -9.14 16.93 -26.01
CA ILE A 626 -9.11 15.66 -26.75
C ILE A 626 -10.05 14.66 -26.09
N ALA A 627 -10.91 14.04 -26.89
CA ALA A 627 -11.62 12.82 -26.52
C ALA A 627 -11.23 11.73 -27.52
N LYS A 628 -10.66 10.62 -27.05
CA LYS A 628 -10.20 9.51 -27.90
C LYS A 628 -10.77 8.19 -27.40
N LEU A 629 -11.24 7.36 -28.33
CA LEU A 629 -11.73 6.00 -28.06
C LEU A 629 -10.98 5.00 -28.93
N LYS A 630 -10.49 3.92 -28.31
CA LYS A 630 -10.07 2.68 -28.95
C LYS A 630 -11.02 1.56 -28.55
N THR A 631 -11.45 0.75 -29.52
CA THR A 631 -12.34 -0.40 -29.29
C THR A 631 -11.87 -1.61 -30.09
N SER A 632 -12.00 -2.80 -29.51
CA SER A 632 -11.71 -4.09 -30.14
C SER A 632 -12.72 -5.13 -29.67
N ASP A 633 -13.63 -5.54 -30.55
CA ASP A 633 -14.71 -6.46 -30.19
C ASP A 633 -14.70 -7.71 -31.09
N SER A 634 -14.85 -8.89 -30.48
CA SER A 634 -14.85 -10.19 -31.17
C SER A 634 -15.89 -11.15 -30.58
N ALA A 635 -16.70 -11.75 -31.44
CA ALA A 635 -17.67 -12.79 -31.09
C ALA A 635 -17.46 -14.02 -32.00
N VAL A 636 -17.04 -15.15 -31.42
CA VAL A 636 -16.75 -16.38 -32.15
C VAL A 636 -17.65 -17.50 -31.65
N ALA A 637 -18.23 -18.25 -32.59
CA ALA A 637 -19.01 -19.45 -32.29
C ALA A 637 -18.60 -20.60 -33.20
N ALA A 638 -18.25 -21.73 -32.61
CA ALA A 638 -17.83 -22.94 -33.31
C ALA A 638 -18.60 -24.17 -32.80
N THR A 639 -18.98 -25.04 -33.73
CA THR A 639 -19.64 -26.32 -33.40
C THR A 639 -18.94 -27.44 -34.11
N GLU A 640 -18.59 -28.51 -33.39
CA GLU A 640 -17.94 -29.68 -33.95
C GLU A 640 -18.66 -30.96 -33.54
N ARG A 641 -18.58 -31.97 -34.41
CA ARG A 641 -19.03 -33.33 -34.14
C ARG A 641 -17.81 -34.23 -34.12
N SER A 642 -17.62 -34.98 -33.04
CA SER A 642 -16.54 -35.98 -32.95
C SER A 642 -16.87 -37.15 -33.87
N ASP A 643 -16.40 -37.08 -35.11
CA ASP A 643 -16.51 -38.19 -36.06
C ASP A 643 -15.40 -39.20 -35.76
N GLY A 644 -15.67 -40.09 -34.80
CA GLY A 644 -14.92 -41.32 -34.67
C GLY A 644 -15.25 -42.31 -35.79
N ALA A 645 -14.86 -42.00 -37.03
CA ALA A 645 -14.60 -42.93 -38.13
C ALA A 645 -14.12 -42.15 -39.36
N GLU A 646 -12.96 -42.51 -39.93
CA GLU A 646 -12.64 -42.21 -41.33
C GLU A 646 -13.85 -42.57 -42.22
N PRO A 647 -14.32 -41.68 -43.10
CA PRO A 647 -15.30 -42.05 -44.10
C PRO A 647 -14.61 -42.96 -45.13
N SER A 648 -14.84 -44.26 -45.02
CA SER A 648 -14.66 -45.17 -46.14
C SER A 648 -15.83 -45.00 -47.10
N GLY A 649 -15.82 -43.93 -47.90
CA GLY A 649 -16.78 -43.73 -48.99
C GLY A 649 -16.93 -42.27 -49.43
N PRO A 650 -17.05 -42.00 -50.74
CA PRO A 650 -16.94 -40.64 -51.28
C PRO A 650 -18.23 -39.83 -51.15
N ASP A 651 -18.04 -38.52 -51.03
CA ASP A 651 -18.96 -37.42 -51.32
C ASP A 651 -20.26 -37.29 -50.51
N ALA A 652 -20.32 -36.25 -49.68
CA ALA A 652 -21.27 -35.15 -49.88
C ALA A 652 -20.88 -33.94 -49.02
N GLN A 653 -20.48 -32.84 -49.69
CA GLN A 653 -20.45 -31.51 -49.11
C GLN A 653 -21.87 -31.05 -48.77
N LEU A 654 -22.03 -30.41 -47.62
CA LEU A 654 -22.85 -29.20 -47.44
C LEU A 654 -22.31 -28.39 -46.26
#